data_AF-A0A1I1G2B8-F1
#
_entry.id   AF-A0A1I1G2B8-F1
#
_cell.length_a   1.000
_cell.length_b   1.000
_cell.length_c   1.000
_cell.angle_alpha   90.00
_cell.angle_beta   90.00
_cell.angle_gamma   90.00
#
_symmetry.space_group_name_H-M   'P 1'
#
loop_
_entity.id
_entity.type
_entity.pdbx_description
1 polymer ?
#
loop_
_entity_poly.entity_id
_entity_poly.type
_entity_poly.pdbx_seq_one_letter_code
_entity_poly.pdbx_strand_id
1 'polypeptide(L)'
;MKIQRFFGILYILAGIAKAFPQLEDVPAILQSAATANTGTGVENLSLWLAQYGQTVNIVIGLVLAISGILLLINHRLVKWVIYGQMAMMCIFVTILFRSQPQVIVLDSVFFLAAIYMLRYHNQVHISQSPFFQSSKFENRRNQQLGSHTQFKDYYDVVVVGAGASGLTAAYELQDKKVLCLEKSEFFGGNARFETQNDVKYPTAGVCFQLPYEGTHIANLLNKLGLTDKWKISDQDTIVFFDTKLLMSCIGEVLIANLKQPMQLLNPAVWKLTFTLTINWITAKRYVVAPKKLGDPIFADLYTFLDQFGRDTGKFPQMPWNAECGWSRQEMELLDSVSLYDFLFEPGKIEHIPNRLKPSKKFGRLVQSAIETTLRVECLEVKDVSAYVGLHFLIGYLRGSLVTLPGGNGYITNKIVTELQQNPHVTLANQCEVQNIESLDEIAHISFSQNGRKHIIQAGNVIWAAPKHVIGNIIPDLPQIQRDTISQIAHHDYCVANVTLSKPALLKHFGGYVIEPNKPQSEYEWCKTGVCIVPQWMDVNKEHDTGILTLLKPIAPIDAQNKVTSEQFEAIQNKTYAEISELLLTINIDKSHVENIKLWFWDKSLVVSTKGQLKNDIFVNASKSHKLISFANQDSIGIGNIESAISAGKAVADQIRIQLDRKKAS
;
A
#
# COMPACT_ATOMS: atom_id res chain seq x y z
N MET A 1 16.46 -26.31 -14.91
CA MET A 1 15.94 -27.28 -15.91
C MET A 1 16.75 -28.57 -16.10
N LYS A 2 18.08 -28.55 -16.30
CA LYS A 2 18.87 -29.80 -16.52
C LYS A 2 18.76 -30.81 -15.37
N ILE A 3 18.90 -30.34 -14.12
CA ILE A 3 18.76 -31.18 -12.91
C ILE A 3 17.36 -31.80 -12.82
N GLN A 4 16.30 -31.02 -13.04
CA GLN A 4 14.91 -31.52 -13.04
C GLN A 4 14.69 -32.64 -14.06
N ARG A 5 15.22 -32.50 -15.28
CA ARG A 5 15.11 -33.55 -16.31
C ARG A 5 15.86 -34.81 -15.91
N PHE A 6 17.05 -34.67 -15.35
CA PHE A 6 17.84 -35.79 -14.84
C PHE A 6 17.08 -36.57 -13.76
N PHE A 7 16.55 -35.90 -12.73
CA PHE A 7 15.74 -36.55 -11.69
C PHE A 7 14.41 -37.10 -12.22
N GLY A 8 13.82 -36.45 -13.24
CA GLY A 8 12.64 -36.97 -13.92
C GLY A 8 12.90 -38.33 -14.59
N ILE A 9 14.04 -38.49 -15.28
CA ILE A 9 14.47 -39.77 -15.86
C ILE A 9 14.71 -40.80 -14.75
N LEU A 10 15.41 -40.42 -13.68
CA LEU A 10 15.68 -41.33 -12.57
C LEU A 10 14.39 -41.86 -11.93
N TYR A 11 13.38 -41.01 -11.72
CA TYR A 11 12.11 -41.46 -11.15
C TYR A 11 11.31 -42.37 -12.10
N ILE A 12 11.39 -42.15 -13.42
CA ILE A 12 10.80 -43.08 -14.39
C ILE A 12 11.49 -44.44 -14.31
N LEU A 13 12.83 -44.46 -14.33
CA LEU A 13 13.60 -45.69 -14.23
C LEU A 13 13.34 -46.42 -12.91
N ALA A 14 13.31 -45.69 -11.79
CA ALA A 14 12.98 -46.24 -10.48
C ALA A 14 11.56 -46.80 -10.44
N GLY A 15 10.58 -46.11 -11.05
CA GLY A 15 9.21 -46.58 -11.14
C GLY A 15 9.07 -47.87 -11.97
N ILE A 16 9.78 -47.96 -13.09
CA ILE A 16 9.84 -49.16 -13.94
C ILE A 16 10.55 -50.31 -13.21
N ALA A 17 11.63 -50.02 -12.48
CA ALA A 17 12.40 -51.02 -11.74
C ALA A 17 11.55 -51.78 -10.70
N LYS A 18 10.52 -51.14 -10.13
CA LYS A 18 9.56 -51.78 -9.20
C LYS A 18 8.79 -52.95 -9.83
N ALA A 19 8.71 -53.05 -11.16
CA ALA A 19 8.09 -54.18 -11.84
C ALA A 19 8.99 -55.43 -11.92
N PHE A 20 10.28 -55.31 -11.56
CA PHE A 20 11.27 -56.37 -11.64
C PHE A 20 11.79 -56.72 -10.24
N PRO A 21 11.25 -57.77 -9.58
CA PRO A 21 11.68 -58.17 -8.23
C PRO A 21 13.17 -58.50 -8.13
N GLN A 22 13.85 -58.82 -9.24
CA GLN A 22 15.30 -59.05 -9.25
C GLN A 22 16.13 -57.78 -8.96
N LEU A 23 15.55 -56.60 -9.21
CA LEU A 23 16.20 -55.31 -8.96
C LEU A 23 15.87 -54.79 -7.56
N GLU A 24 14.62 -54.94 -7.12
CA GLU A 24 14.18 -54.50 -5.79
C GLU A 24 12.93 -55.25 -5.31
N ASP A 25 13.04 -55.98 -4.18
CA ASP A 25 11.92 -56.69 -3.56
C ASP A 25 11.30 -55.86 -2.43
N VAL A 26 10.40 -54.94 -2.81
CA VAL A 26 9.70 -54.06 -1.87
C VAL A 26 8.87 -54.83 -0.83
N PRO A 27 8.09 -55.88 -1.16
CA PRO A 27 7.41 -56.70 -0.15
C PRO A 27 8.35 -57.25 0.92
N ALA A 28 9.50 -57.81 0.55
CA ALA A 28 10.48 -58.32 1.51
C ALA A 28 11.08 -57.21 2.38
N ILE A 29 11.41 -56.05 1.77
CA ILE A 29 11.92 -54.87 2.50
C ILE A 29 10.90 -54.40 3.55
N LEU A 30 9.61 -54.35 3.21
CA LEU A 30 8.56 -53.93 4.13
C LEU A 30 8.33 -54.94 5.27
N GLN A 31 8.44 -56.24 5.01
CA GLN A 31 8.39 -57.26 6.07
C GLN A 31 9.56 -57.14 7.05
N SER A 32 10.77 -56.92 6.52
CA SER A 32 11.96 -56.65 7.34
C SER A 32 11.79 -55.38 8.20
N ALA A 33 11.25 -54.31 7.61
CA ALA A 33 10.94 -53.08 8.32
C ALA A 33 9.86 -53.27 9.41
N ALA A 34 8.81 -54.03 9.14
CA ALA A 34 7.78 -54.36 10.13
C ALA A 34 8.37 -55.07 11.34
N THR A 35 9.27 -56.02 11.10
CA THR A 35 9.98 -56.74 12.17
C THR A 35 10.87 -55.80 12.98
N ALA A 36 11.65 -54.95 12.31
CA ALA A 36 12.56 -53.98 12.93
C ALA A 36 11.84 -52.84 13.69
N ASN A 37 10.57 -52.60 13.40
CA ASN A 37 9.75 -51.56 14.03
C ASN A 37 8.84 -52.07 15.15
N THR A 38 8.94 -53.35 15.53
CA THR A 38 8.18 -53.93 16.65
C THR A 38 8.44 -53.16 17.95
N GLY A 39 7.39 -52.80 18.69
CA GLY A 39 7.47 -52.05 19.94
C GLY A 39 7.70 -50.54 19.74
N THR A 40 7.48 -50.02 18.53
CA THR A 40 7.72 -48.60 18.21
C THR A 40 6.43 -47.90 17.74
N GLY A 41 6.39 -46.57 17.79
CA GLY A 41 5.20 -45.79 17.39
C GLY A 41 4.76 -45.93 15.93
N VAL A 42 5.54 -46.61 15.08
CA VAL A 42 5.24 -46.86 13.66
C VAL A 42 4.99 -48.34 13.34
N GLU A 43 4.90 -49.20 14.36
CA GLU A 43 4.68 -50.65 14.23
C GLU A 43 3.43 -50.97 13.41
N ASN A 44 2.27 -50.43 13.80
CA ASN A 44 0.99 -50.68 13.13
C ASN A 44 1.01 -50.29 11.65
N LEU A 45 1.65 -49.15 11.33
CA LEU A 45 1.79 -48.69 9.94
C LEU A 45 2.72 -49.62 9.15
N SER A 46 3.81 -50.06 9.75
CA SER A 46 4.80 -50.94 9.12
C SER A 46 4.20 -52.33 8.85
N LEU A 47 3.44 -52.88 9.80
CA LEU A 47 2.71 -54.15 9.65
C LEU A 47 1.66 -54.07 8.54
N TRP A 48 0.88 -52.98 8.49
CA TRP A 48 -0.10 -52.76 7.43
C TRP A 48 0.56 -52.68 6.05
N LEU A 49 1.66 -51.93 5.92
CA LEU A 49 2.40 -51.84 4.66
C LEU A 49 3.00 -53.19 4.24
N ALA A 50 3.50 -53.98 5.19
CA ALA A 50 4.01 -55.32 4.93
C ALA A 50 2.90 -56.29 4.47
N GLN A 51 1.70 -56.20 5.06
CA GLN A 51 0.54 -57.00 4.66
C GLN A 51 0.11 -56.74 3.21
N TYR A 52 0.19 -55.49 2.77
CA TYR A 52 -0.18 -55.06 1.41
C TYR A 52 1.04 -54.79 0.51
N GLY A 53 2.19 -55.40 0.80
CA GLY A 53 3.47 -55.06 0.17
C GLY A 53 3.46 -55.07 -1.37
N GLN A 54 2.74 -56.01 -2.00
CA GLN A 54 2.61 -56.06 -3.47
C GLN A 54 1.81 -54.87 -4.02
N THR A 55 0.68 -54.53 -3.40
CA THR A 55 -0.13 -53.37 -3.78
C THR A 55 0.65 -52.08 -3.59
N VAL A 56 1.36 -51.96 -2.46
CA VAL A 56 2.21 -50.80 -2.14
C VAL A 56 3.32 -50.64 -3.19
N ASN A 57 3.97 -51.73 -3.61
CA ASN A 57 5.00 -51.71 -4.66
C ASN A 57 4.48 -51.15 -5.98
N ILE A 58 3.29 -51.60 -6.43
CA ILE A 58 2.66 -51.10 -7.66
C ILE A 58 2.35 -49.61 -7.54
N VAL A 59 1.77 -49.19 -6.41
CA VAL A 59 1.44 -47.78 -6.18
C VAL A 59 2.69 -46.91 -6.20
N ILE A 60 3.76 -47.30 -5.51
CA ILE A 60 5.04 -46.57 -5.51
C ILE A 60 5.62 -46.48 -6.92
N GLY A 61 5.62 -47.60 -7.66
CA GLY A 61 6.12 -47.64 -9.04
C GLY A 61 5.39 -46.68 -9.96
N LEU A 62 4.06 -46.67 -9.90
CA LEU A 62 3.21 -45.74 -10.66
C LEU A 62 3.43 -44.28 -10.24
N VAL A 63 3.47 -44.00 -8.93
CA VAL A 63 3.67 -42.65 -8.40
C VAL A 63 5.03 -42.10 -8.84
N LEU A 64 6.09 -42.90 -8.80
CA LEU A 64 7.43 -42.51 -9.26
C LEU A 64 7.46 -42.27 -10.78
N ALA A 65 6.89 -43.17 -11.58
CA ALA A 65 6.86 -43.02 -13.03
C ALA A 65 6.07 -41.78 -13.47
N ILE A 66 4.89 -41.56 -12.91
CA ILE A 66 4.06 -40.37 -13.18
C ILE A 66 4.79 -39.11 -12.73
N SER A 67 5.40 -39.12 -11.54
CA SER A 67 6.18 -37.98 -11.03
C SER A 67 7.32 -37.62 -11.97
N GLY A 68 8.05 -38.61 -12.48
CA GLY A 68 9.14 -38.41 -13.41
C GLY A 68 8.68 -37.84 -14.76
N ILE A 69 7.56 -38.32 -15.31
CA ILE A 69 6.94 -37.76 -16.53
C ILE A 69 6.57 -36.29 -16.32
N LEU A 70 5.88 -35.98 -15.22
CA LEU A 70 5.46 -34.60 -14.90
C LEU A 70 6.65 -33.65 -14.74
N LEU A 71 7.77 -34.12 -14.19
CA LEU A 71 9.02 -33.37 -14.10
C LEU A 71 9.66 -33.15 -15.48
N LEU A 72 9.59 -34.12 -16.39
CA LEU A 72 10.15 -33.99 -17.75
C LEU A 72 9.38 -32.99 -18.61
N ILE A 73 8.05 -33.05 -18.59
CA ILE A 73 7.20 -32.15 -19.39
C ILE A 73 7.05 -30.75 -18.76
N ASN A 74 7.66 -30.52 -17.58
CA ASN A 74 7.57 -29.29 -16.80
C ASN A 74 6.11 -28.83 -16.58
N HIS A 75 5.25 -29.76 -16.18
CA HIS A 75 3.83 -29.49 -15.98
C HIS A 75 3.59 -28.49 -14.84
N ARG A 76 2.42 -27.82 -14.84
CA ARG A 76 1.99 -26.92 -13.74
C ARG A 76 1.98 -27.58 -12.35
N LEU A 77 1.96 -28.91 -12.30
CA LEU A 77 1.96 -29.70 -11.06
C LEU A 77 3.36 -30.00 -10.50
N VAL A 78 4.45 -29.57 -11.16
CA VAL A 78 5.82 -29.91 -10.75
C VAL A 78 6.10 -29.59 -9.28
N LYS A 79 5.66 -28.44 -8.77
CA LYS A 79 5.85 -28.09 -7.35
C LYS A 79 5.18 -29.11 -6.41
N TRP A 80 3.95 -29.49 -6.73
CA TRP A 80 3.19 -30.50 -5.97
C TRP A 80 3.82 -31.88 -6.03
N VAL A 81 4.35 -32.25 -7.19
CA VAL A 81 5.13 -33.49 -7.35
C VAL A 81 6.36 -33.47 -6.45
N ILE A 82 7.14 -32.39 -6.45
CA ILE A 82 8.34 -32.30 -5.60
C ILE A 82 7.97 -32.36 -4.11
N TYR A 83 6.92 -31.65 -3.67
CA TYR A 83 6.42 -31.75 -2.30
C TYR A 83 5.98 -33.18 -1.95
N GLY A 84 5.27 -33.86 -2.85
CA GLY A 84 4.85 -35.25 -2.66
C GLY A 84 6.02 -36.21 -2.54
N GLN A 85 7.06 -36.05 -3.37
CA GLN A 85 8.29 -36.85 -3.31
C GLN A 85 9.04 -36.64 -1.98
N MET A 86 9.15 -35.39 -1.52
CA MET A 86 9.75 -35.09 -0.21
C MET A 86 8.97 -35.74 0.94
N ALA A 87 7.64 -35.67 0.91
CA ALA A 87 6.80 -36.30 1.93
C ALA A 87 6.95 -37.83 1.91
N MET A 88 6.96 -38.43 0.72
CA MET A 88 7.19 -39.87 0.53
C MET A 88 8.54 -40.31 1.10
N MET A 89 9.61 -39.55 0.86
CA MET A 89 10.94 -39.82 1.42
C MET A 89 10.96 -39.75 2.95
N CYS A 90 10.34 -38.73 3.55
CA CYS A 90 10.24 -38.65 5.01
C CYS A 90 9.51 -39.86 5.61
N ILE A 91 8.43 -40.31 4.96
CA ILE A 91 7.68 -41.50 5.38
C ILE A 91 8.56 -42.75 5.27
N PHE A 92 9.22 -42.97 4.12
CA PHE A 92 10.06 -44.15 3.94
C PHE A 92 11.28 -44.17 4.84
N VAL A 93 11.97 -43.04 5.04
CA VAL A 93 13.06 -42.95 6.01
C VAL A 93 12.55 -43.32 7.40
N THR A 94 11.39 -42.81 7.83
CA THR A 94 10.82 -43.10 9.15
C THR A 94 10.49 -44.59 9.34
N ILE A 95 10.09 -45.28 8.27
CA ILE A 95 9.72 -46.70 8.31
C ILE A 95 10.94 -47.61 8.14
N LEU A 96 11.87 -47.26 7.25
CA LEU A 96 12.94 -48.15 6.81
C LEU A 96 14.26 -47.94 7.54
N PHE A 97 14.48 -46.82 8.24
CA PHE A 97 15.83 -46.50 8.78
C PHE A 97 16.39 -47.56 9.73
N ARG A 98 15.54 -48.31 10.43
CA ARG A 98 15.97 -49.38 11.35
C ARG A 98 16.39 -50.66 10.63
N SER A 99 15.71 -51.03 9.54
CA SER A 99 16.02 -52.22 8.74
C SER A 99 17.06 -51.95 7.65
N GLN A 100 17.12 -50.71 7.15
CA GLN A 100 17.92 -50.28 6.00
C GLN A 100 18.51 -48.86 6.26
N PRO A 101 19.56 -48.72 7.09
CA PRO A 101 20.12 -47.40 7.42
C PRO A 101 20.62 -46.59 6.22
N GLN A 102 21.04 -47.28 5.14
CA GLN A 102 21.47 -46.66 3.88
C GLN A 102 20.42 -45.77 3.20
N VAL A 103 19.12 -45.98 3.48
CA VAL A 103 18.03 -45.15 2.94
C VAL A 103 18.16 -43.70 3.40
N ILE A 104 18.69 -43.45 4.60
CA ILE A 104 18.91 -42.08 5.10
C ILE A 104 19.82 -41.29 4.15
N VAL A 105 20.95 -41.88 3.75
CA VAL A 105 21.96 -41.20 2.92
C VAL A 105 21.43 -41.00 1.50
N LEU A 106 20.84 -42.04 0.92
CA LEU A 106 20.27 -41.98 -0.43
C LEU A 106 19.18 -40.92 -0.51
N ASP A 107 18.16 -41.01 0.34
CA ASP A 107 17.02 -40.09 0.31
C ASP A 107 17.43 -38.66 0.69
N SER A 108 18.46 -38.47 1.52
CA SER A 108 19.00 -37.12 1.79
C SER A 108 19.50 -36.44 0.52
N VAL A 109 20.16 -37.16 -0.40
CA VAL A 109 20.63 -36.59 -1.68
C VAL A 109 19.46 -36.15 -2.54
N PHE A 110 18.44 -37.01 -2.68
CA PHE A 110 17.24 -36.67 -3.44
C PHE A 110 16.43 -35.54 -2.78
N PHE A 111 16.38 -35.49 -1.46
CA PHE A 111 15.73 -34.43 -0.70
C PHE A 111 16.43 -33.07 -0.91
N LEU A 112 17.76 -33.06 -0.90
CA LEU A 112 18.54 -31.86 -1.25
C LEU A 112 18.31 -31.41 -2.70
N ALA A 113 18.24 -32.37 -3.63
CA ALA A 113 17.88 -32.07 -5.02
C ALA A 113 16.45 -31.53 -5.16
N ALA A 114 15.50 -32.07 -4.39
CA ALA A 114 14.13 -31.58 -4.30
C ALA A 114 14.07 -30.14 -3.79
N ILE A 115 14.81 -29.84 -2.71
CA ILE A 115 14.96 -28.46 -2.20
C ILE A 115 15.52 -27.56 -3.29
N TYR A 116 16.60 -27.96 -3.97
CA TYR A 116 17.19 -27.19 -5.06
C TYR A 116 16.18 -26.90 -6.18
N MET A 117 15.41 -27.90 -6.61
CA MET A 117 14.36 -27.73 -7.62
C MET A 117 13.25 -26.79 -7.15
N LEU A 118 12.80 -26.89 -5.89
CA LEU A 118 11.81 -25.97 -5.32
C LEU A 118 12.34 -24.54 -5.26
N ARG A 119 13.61 -24.35 -4.85
CA ARG A 119 14.26 -23.03 -4.86
C ARG A 119 14.29 -22.41 -6.25
N TYR A 120 14.61 -23.21 -7.27
CA TYR A 120 14.57 -22.75 -8.66
C TYR A 120 13.18 -22.29 -9.09
N HIS A 121 12.13 -23.05 -8.71
CA HIS A 121 10.73 -22.76 -9.06
C HIS A 121 10.08 -21.65 -8.20
N ASN A 122 10.65 -21.32 -7.06
CA ASN A 122 10.18 -20.25 -6.18
C ASN A 122 10.92 -18.92 -6.41
N GLN A 123 11.95 -18.93 -7.26
CA GLN A 123 12.56 -17.71 -7.78
C GLN A 123 11.79 -17.23 -9.00
N VAL A 124 11.47 -15.94 -9.01
CA VAL A 124 10.90 -15.29 -10.19
C VAL A 124 12.03 -14.99 -11.16
N HIS A 125 12.02 -15.68 -12.30
CA HIS A 125 12.92 -15.41 -13.41
C HIS A 125 12.16 -14.59 -14.45
N ILE A 126 12.46 -13.30 -14.52
CA ILE A 126 11.92 -12.38 -15.52
C ILE A 126 13.11 -11.79 -16.25
N SER A 127 13.24 -12.16 -17.53
CA SER A 127 14.22 -11.54 -18.42
C SER A 127 13.61 -10.29 -19.07
N GLN A 128 12.33 -10.37 -19.48
CA GLN A 128 11.53 -9.28 -20.01
C GLN A 128 10.05 -9.51 -19.65
N SER A 129 9.29 -8.43 -19.54
CA SER A 129 7.84 -8.50 -19.34
C SER A 129 7.13 -8.92 -20.63
N PRO A 130 5.92 -9.50 -20.55
CA PRO A 130 5.08 -9.61 -21.72
C PRO A 130 4.72 -8.22 -22.25
N PHE A 131 4.28 -8.15 -23.51
CA PHE A 131 3.74 -6.92 -24.07
C PHE A 131 2.47 -6.52 -23.31
N PHE A 132 2.45 -5.31 -22.77
CA PHE A 132 1.29 -4.71 -22.13
C PHE A 132 0.69 -3.64 -23.03
N GLN A 133 -0.64 -3.54 -23.03
CA GLN A 133 -1.34 -2.55 -23.86
C GLN A 133 -1.03 -1.10 -23.43
N SER A 134 -0.83 -0.86 -22.13
CA SER A 134 -0.47 0.47 -21.63
C SER A 134 1.01 0.76 -21.93
N SER A 135 1.28 1.85 -22.63
CA SER A 135 2.63 2.26 -23.09
C SER A 135 3.08 3.63 -22.60
N LYS A 136 2.24 4.33 -21.81
CA LYS A 136 2.55 5.64 -21.22
C LYS A 136 1.77 5.84 -19.93
N PHE A 137 2.22 6.79 -19.11
CA PHE A 137 1.50 7.18 -17.90
C PHE A 137 0.08 7.66 -18.24
N GLU A 138 -0.89 7.13 -17.50
CA GLU A 138 -2.31 7.26 -17.81
C GLU A 138 -2.84 8.69 -17.71
N ASN A 139 -2.32 9.46 -16.76
CA ASN A 139 -2.66 10.88 -16.59
C ASN A 139 -1.95 11.82 -17.59
N ARG A 140 -1.07 11.30 -18.45
CA ARG A 140 -0.42 12.03 -19.56
C ARG A 140 -1.01 11.67 -20.93
N ARG A 141 -2.22 11.10 -20.96
CA ARG A 141 -2.94 10.85 -22.22
C ARG A 141 -3.28 12.17 -22.91
N ASN A 142 -3.38 12.13 -24.24
CA ASN A 142 -3.65 13.34 -25.03
C ASN A 142 -5.02 13.88 -24.64
N GLN A 143 -5.05 15.14 -24.26
CA GLN A 143 -6.27 15.87 -23.91
C GLN A 143 -7.28 15.76 -25.06
N GLN A 144 -8.44 15.15 -24.82
CA GLN A 144 -9.58 15.36 -25.72
C GLN A 144 -10.06 16.80 -25.52
N LEU A 145 -10.34 17.53 -26.61
CA LEU A 145 -10.94 18.85 -26.48
C LEU A 145 -12.32 18.71 -25.84
N GLY A 146 -12.45 19.18 -24.60
CA GLY A 146 -13.71 19.21 -23.88
C GLY A 146 -14.70 20.20 -24.49
N SER A 147 -15.96 20.10 -24.05
CA SER A 147 -17.00 21.07 -24.39
C SER A 147 -16.61 22.48 -23.91
N HIS A 148 -16.81 23.48 -24.76
CA HIS A 148 -16.59 24.88 -24.38
C HIS A 148 -17.50 25.27 -23.21
N THR A 149 -16.91 25.69 -22.09
CA THR A 149 -17.69 26.21 -20.95
C THR A 149 -18.06 27.66 -21.22
N GLN A 150 -19.31 28.06 -20.97
CA GLN A 150 -19.69 29.47 -21.01
C GLN A 150 -19.40 30.10 -19.65
N PHE A 151 -18.62 31.18 -19.65
CA PHE A 151 -18.27 31.91 -18.43
C PHE A 151 -19.15 33.14 -18.27
N LYS A 152 -19.53 33.43 -17.02
CA LYS A 152 -20.15 34.70 -16.62
C LYS A 152 -19.03 35.70 -16.29
N ASP A 153 -19.32 36.99 -16.42
CA ASP A 153 -18.31 38.03 -16.15
C ASP A 153 -17.90 38.11 -14.67
N TYR A 154 -18.82 37.78 -13.76
CA TYR A 154 -18.62 37.86 -12.31
C TYR A 154 -19.03 36.57 -11.59
N TYR A 155 -18.29 36.20 -10.55
CA TYR A 155 -18.61 35.13 -9.60
C TYR A 155 -18.45 35.62 -8.16
N ASP A 156 -19.22 35.07 -7.22
CA ASP A 156 -19.01 35.38 -5.80
C ASP A 156 -17.68 34.79 -5.33
N VAL A 157 -17.38 33.57 -5.80
CA VAL A 157 -16.16 32.82 -5.45
C VAL A 157 -15.62 32.09 -6.68
N VAL A 158 -14.32 32.23 -6.93
CA VAL A 158 -13.58 31.41 -7.91
C VAL A 158 -12.65 30.46 -7.14
N VAL A 159 -12.74 29.16 -7.43
CA VAL A 159 -11.88 28.12 -6.86
C VAL A 159 -10.89 27.67 -7.94
N VAL A 160 -9.59 27.78 -7.66
CA VAL A 160 -8.51 27.35 -8.55
C VAL A 160 -7.98 26.00 -8.08
N GLY A 161 -8.22 24.96 -8.89
CA GLY A 161 -7.93 23.56 -8.59
C GLY A 161 -9.17 22.81 -8.10
N ALA A 162 -9.59 21.77 -8.82
CA ALA A 162 -10.75 20.96 -8.50
C ALA A 162 -10.37 19.58 -7.94
N GLY A 163 -9.34 19.55 -7.09
CA GLY A 163 -9.05 18.41 -6.21
C GLY A 163 -10.04 18.30 -5.05
N ALA A 164 -9.85 17.31 -4.17
CA ALA A 164 -10.72 17.10 -3.01
C ALA A 164 -10.94 18.38 -2.17
N SER A 165 -9.91 19.19 -1.96
CA SER A 165 -10.02 20.45 -1.22
C SER A 165 -10.89 21.50 -1.91
N GLY A 166 -10.60 21.80 -3.18
CA GLY A 166 -11.34 22.79 -3.95
C GLY A 166 -12.80 22.37 -4.19
N LEU A 167 -13.03 21.09 -4.47
CA LEU A 167 -14.39 20.54 -4.59
C LEU A 167 -15.16 20.62 -3.26
N THR A 168 -14.50 20.36 -2.13
CA THR A 168 -15.12 20.55 -0.80
C THR A 168 -15.49 22.01 -0.58
N ALA A 169 -14.59 22.95 -0.88
CA ALA A 169 -14.86 24.37 -0.73
C ALA A 169 -16.03 24.84 -1.60
N ALA A 170 -16.07 24.38 -2.86
CA ALA A 170 -17.17 24.67 -3.79
C ALA A 170 -18.50 24.09 -3.32
N TYR A 171 -18.49 22.86 -2.81
CA TYR A 171 -19.67 22.20 -2.25
C TYR A 171 -20.22 22.93 -1.01
N GLU A 172 -19.33 23.40 -0.15
CA GLU A 172 -19.70 24.18 1.04
C GLU A 172 -20.18 25.58 0.70
N LEU A 173 -19.89 26.11 -0.49
CA LEU A 173 -20.30 27.43 -0.98
C LEU A 173 -21.32 27.35 -2.13
N GLN A 174 -21.96 26.20 -2.32
CA GLN A 174 -22.80 25.90 -3.49
C GLN A 174 -24.11 26.72 -3.57
N ASP A 175 -24.46 27.47 -2.52
CA ASP A 175 -25.52 28.49 -2.51
C ASP A 175 -25.06 29.84 -3.07
N LYS A 176 -23.76 30.00 -3.34
CA LYS A 176 -23.16 31.19 -3.97
C LYS A 176 -22.88 30.93 -5.44
N LYS A 177 -22.63 31.99 -6.20
CA LYS A 177 -22.21 31.90 -7.60
C LYS A 177 -20.74 31.47 -7.68
N VAL A 178 -20.49 30.17 -7.79
CA VAL A 178 -19.14 29.58 -7.73
C VAL A 178 -18.65 29.17 -9.12
N LEU A 179 -17.38 29.42 -9.41
CA LEU A 179 -16.67 28.82 -10.55
C LEU A 179 -15.49 27.99 -10.04
N CYS A 180 -15.38 26.74 -10.47
CA CYS A 180 -14.20 25.91 -10.25
C CYS A 180 -13.40 25.76 -11.55
N LEU A 181 -12.13 26.14 -11.50
CA LEU A 181 -11.19 26.03 -12.62
C LEU A 181 -10.20 24.90 -12.36
N GLU A 182 -10.16 23.90 -13.24
CA GLU A 182 -9.27 22.74 -13.16
C GLU A 182 -8.35 22.69 -14.38
N LYS A 183 -7.04 22.55 -14.15
CA LYS A 183 -6.03 22.51 -15.23
C LYS A 183 -6.12 21.23 -16.06
N SER A 184 -6.39 20.11 -15.42
CA SER A 184 -6.46 18.81 -16.10
C SER A 184 -7.81 18.60 -16.78
N GLU A 185 -7.93 17.51 -17.54
CA GLU A 185 -9.18 17.09 -18.17
C GLU A 185 -10.23 16.60 -17.15
N PHE A 186 -9.79 16.23 -15.94
CA PHE A 186 -10.64 15.53 -14.98
C PHE A 186 -10.65 16.20 -13.62
N PHE A 187 -11.82 16.24 -13.00
CA PHE A 187 -11.97 16.69 -11.61
C PHE A 187 -11.54 15.59 -10.62
N GLY A 188 -11.26 15.99 -9.37
CA GLY A 188 -10.96 15.10 -8.24
C GLY A 188 -9.48 15.05 -7.84
N GLY A 189 -8.57 15.47 -8.72
CA GLY A 189 -7.12 15.43 -8.44
C GLY A 189 -6.63 14.02 -8.09
N ASN A 190 -5.90 13.90 -6.98
CA ASN A 190 -5.39 12.61 -6.47
C ASN A 190 -6.49 11.68 -5.91
N ALA A 191 -7.67 12.22 -5.62
CA ALA A 191 -8.82 11.44 -5.22
C ALA A 191 -9.64 11.17 -6.47
N ARG A 192 -9.21 10.20 -7.29
CA ARG A 192 -9.90 9.75 -8.50
C ARG A 192 -9.92 8.23 -8.57
N PHE A 193 -10.88 7.71 -9.32
CA PHE A 193 -10.96 6.31 -9.69
C PHE A 193 -11.20 6.19 -11.19
N GLU A 194 -10.86 5.02 -11.72
CA GLU A 194 -11.27 4.55 -13.04
C GLU A 194 -12.15 3.33 -12.90
N THR A 195 -12.87 2.98 -13.96
CA THR A 195 -13.70 1.77 -14.02
C THR A 195 -13.25 0.87 -15.16
N GLN A 196 -13.10 -0.42 -14.88
CA GLN A 196 -12.82 -1.44 -15.89
C GLN A 196 -13.62 -2.70 -15.55
N ASN A 197 -14.44 -3.18 -16.50
CA ASN A 197 -15.33 -4.33 -16.32
C ASN A 197 -16.13 -4.23 -15.00
N ASP A 198 -16.78 -3.09 -14.78
CA ASP A 198 -17.55 -2.73 -13.57
C ASP A 198 -16.77 -2.65 -12.24
N VAL A 199 -15.46 -2.90 -12.26
CA VAL A 199 -14.59 -2.74 -11.09
C VAL A 199 -14.07 -1.31 -11.05
N LYS A 200 -14.42 -0.57 -10.00
CA LYS A 200 -13.86 0.74 -9.69
C LYS A 200 -12.54 0.60 -8.95
N TYR A 201 -11.48 1.21 -9.45
CA TYR A 201 -10.16 1.17 -8.82
C TYR A 201 -9.54 2.58 -8.69
N PRO A 202 -8.86 2.87 -7.56
CA PRO A 202 -8.24 4.17 -7.35
C PRO A 202 -7.02 4.38 -8.27
N THR A 203 -6.82 5.65 -8.66
CA THR A 203 -5.64 6.10 -9.43
C THR A 203 -4.54 6.71 -8.55
N ALA A 204 -4.89 7.07 -7.31
CA ALA A 204 -3.99 7.54 -6.26
C ALA A 204 -4.57 7.21 -4.87
N GLY A 205 -5.31 8.13 -4.24
CA GLY A 205 -5.80 7.95 -2.87
C GLY A 205 -6.73 6.74 -2.71
N VAL A 206 -6.35 5.79 -1.85
CA VAL A 206 -7.04 4.49 -1.73
C VAL A 206 -7.91 4.34 -0.50
N CYS A 207 -7.55 4.97 0.61
CA CYS A 207 -8.24 4.87 1.89
C CYS A 207 -8.03 6.14 2.72
N PHE A 208 -8.74 6.21 3.84
CA PHE A 208 -8.65 7.27 4.84
C PHE A 208 -8.90 6.68 6.23
N GLN A 209 -8.59 7.44 7.27
CA GLN A 209 -8.86 7.02 8.65
C GLN A 209 -10.36 6.92 8.89
N LEU A 210 -10.78 5.97 9.74
CA LEU A 210 -12.17 5.85 10.19
C LEU A 210 -12.68 7.24 10.66
N PRO A 211 -13.74 7.79 10.05
CA PRO A 211 -14.26 9.10 10.43
C PRO A 211 -14.78 9.12 11.86
N TYR A 212 -14.50 10.21 12.58
CA TYR A 212 -15.02 10.48 13.92
C TYR A 212 -16.05 11.59 13.86
N GLU A 213 -17.09 11.49 14.69
CA GLU A 213 -18.11 12.54 14.78
C GLU A 213 -17.48 13.91 15.08
N GLY A 214 -18.04 14.95 14.45
CA GLY A 214 -17.52 16.33 14.56
C GLY A 214 -16.35 16.66 13.63
N THR A 215 -15.67 15.67 13.03
CA THR A 215 -14.61 15.94 12.05
C THR A 215 -15.18 16.44 10.72
N HIS A 216 -14.41 17.27 9.98
CA HIS A 216 -14.84 17.79 8.68
C HIS A 216 -15.17 16.67 7.67
N ILE A 217 -14.38 15.59 7.64
CA ILE A 217 -14.63 14.44 6.77
C ILE A 217 -15.93 13.71 7.15
N ALA A 218 -16.19 13.46 8.43
CA ALA A 218 -17.43 12.82 8.87
C ALA A 218 -18.66 13.67 8.48
N ASN A 219 -18.59 14.98 8.72
CA ASN A 219 -19.65 15.91 8.37
C ASN A 219 -19.92 15.95 6.85
N LEU A 220 -18.85 15.96 6.03
CA LEU A 220 -18.97 15.92 4.58
C LEU A 220 -19.57 14.59 4.10
N LEU A 221 -19.08 13.46 4.60
CA LEU A 221 -19.61 12.14 4.25
C LEU A 221 -21.10 12.01 4.60
N ASN A 222 -21.52 12.57 5.75
CA ASN A 222 -22.92 12.63 6.12
C ASN A 222 -23.76 13.45 5.14
N LYS A 223 -23.28 14.66 4.76
CA LYS A 223 -23.95 15.51 3.75
C LYS A 223 -24.09 14.81 2.40
N LEU A 224 -23.11 13.98 2.01
CA LEU A 224 -23.12 13.23 0.74
C LEU A 224 -23.90 11.90 0.82
N GLY A 225 -24.45 11.54 1.98
CA GLY A 225 -25.16 10.27 2.19
C GLY A 225 -24.24 9.04 2.18
N LEU A 226 -23.00 9.18 2.65
CA LEU A 226 -21.95 8.16 2.58
C LEU A 226 -21.59 7.51 3.92
N THR A 227 -22.24 7.89 5.03
CA THR A 227 -21.93 7.46 6.42
C THR A 227 -21.85 5.94 6.64
N ASP A 228 -22.57 5.14 5.86
CA ASP A 228 -22.57 3.68 6.03
C ASP A 228 -22.18 2.94 4.74
N LYS A 229 -21.42 3.61 3.86
CA LYS A 229 -21.06 3.07 2.54
C LYS A 229 -19.62 2.56 2.45
N TRP A 230 -18.81 2.81 3.46
CA TRP A 230 -17.42 2.35 3.51
C TRP A 230 -17.30 0.96 4.13
N LYS A 231 -16.16 0.30 3.90
CA LYS A 231 -15.76 -0.92 4.60
C LYS A 231 -14.50 -0.65 5.44
N ILE A 232 -14.39 -1.32 6.58
CA ILE A 232 -13.29 -1.19 7.55
C ILE A 232 -12.27 -2.33 7.33
N SER A 233 -10.97 -2.01 7.27
CA SER A 233 -9.92 -2.95 6.85
C SER A 233 -9.36 -3.88 7.94
N ASP A 234 -9.76 -3.70 9.21
CA ASP A 234 -9.10 -4.29 10.39
C ASP A 234 -8.94 -5.81 10.38
N GLN A 235 -9.93 -6.55 9.87
CA GLN A 235 -9.90 -8.02 9.81
C GLN A 235 -9.35 -8.56 8.49
N ASP A 236 -9.34 -7.71 7.46
CA ASP A 236 -9.17 -8.12 6.08
C ASP A 236 -7.81 -7.70 5.51
N THR A 237 -6.90 -7.21 6.37
CA THR A 237 -5.54 -6.82 5.98
C THR A 237 -4.55 -7.96 6.16
N ILE A 238 -3.82 -8.27 5.10
CA ILE A 238 -2.69 -9.22 5.12
C ILE A 238 -1.34 -8.49 5.07
N VAL A 239 -0.27 -9.21 5.36
CA VAL A 239 1.10 -8.69 5.24
C VAL A 239 1.90 -9.69 4.41
N PHE A 240 2.50 -9.19 3.33
CA PHE A 240 3.55 -9.88 2.59
C PHE A 240 4.88 -9.53 3.24
N PHE A 241 5.41 -10.45 4.04
CA PHE A 241 6.61 -10.22 4.82
C PHE A 241 7.79 -10.95 4.19
N ASP A 242 8.90 -10.25 3.93
CA ASP A 242 10.12 -10.88 3.40
C ASP A 242 10.61 -12.01 4.31
N THR A 243 10.67 -13.22 3.76
CA THR A 243 11.01 -14.45 4.49
C THR A 243 12.38 -14.33 5.19
N LYS A 244 13.37 -13.71 4.54
CA LYS A 244 14.72 -13.58 5.12
C LYS A 244 14.76 -12.57 6.26
N LEU A 245 14.07 -11.44 6.10
CA LEU A 245 13.93 -10.42 7.14
C LEU A 245 13.22 -11.00 8.37
N LEU A 246 12.11 -11.70 8.19
CA LEU A 246 11.37 -12.31 9.30
C LEU A 246 12.22 -13.35 10.04
N MET A 247 12.91 -14.21 9.29
CA MET A 247 13.85 -15.18 9.86
C MET A 247 14.99 -14.50 10.62
N SER A 248 15.55 -13.41 10.10
CA SER A 248 16.62 -12.66 10.79
C SER A 248 16.16 -12.02 12.10
N CYS A 249 14.85 -11.85 12.27
CA CYS A 249 14.23 -11.27 13.47
C CYS A 249 13.47 -12.33 14.30
N ILE A 250 13.73 -13.63 14.10
CA ILE A 250 12.98 -14.69 14.78
C ILE A 250 13.08 -14.59 16.32
N GLY A 251 14.19 -14.06 16.85
CA GLY A 251 14.34 -13.78 18.27
C GLY A 251 13.31 -12.77 18.80
N GLU A 252 13.01 -11.72 18.05
CA GLU A 252 11.96 -10.74 18.40
C GLU A 252 10.59 -11.40 18.44
N VAL A 253 10.29 -12.25 17.44
CA VAL A 253 9.03 -13.00 17.35
C VAL A 253 8.87 -13.94 18.54
N LEU A 254 9.91 -14.70 18.89
CA LEU A 254 9.88 -15.64 20.01
C LEU A 254 9.68 -14.92 21.34
N ILE A 255 10.44 -13.85 21.61
CA ILE A 255 10.30 -13.06 22.83
C ILE A 255 8.90 -12.45 22.94
N ALA A 256 8.35 -11.92 21.84
CA ALA A 256 7.01 -11.34 21.82
C ALA A 256 5.91 -12.37 22.14
N ASN A 257 6.00 -13.57 21.56
CA ASN A 257 5.06 -14.65 21.84
C ASN A 257 5.20 -15.20 23.26
N LEU A 258 6.43 -15.25 23.82
CA LEU A 258 6.66 -15.67 25.21
C LEU A 258 6.05 -14.69 26.21
N LYS A 259 5.99 -13.39 25.90
CA LYS A 259 5.27 -12.39 26.71
C LYS A 259 3.74 -12.59 26.67
N GLN A 260 3.21 -13.31 25.68
CA GLN A 260 1.78 -13.54 25.47
C GLN A 260 1.50 -15.04 25.25
N PRO A 261 1.70 -15.91 26.25
CA PRO A 261 1.72 -17.37 26.07
C PRO A 261 0.39 -17.95 25.56
N MET A 262 -0.74 -17.30 25.86
CA MET A 262 -2.05 -17.71 25.32
C MET A 262 -2.10 -17.71 23.79
N GLN A 263 -1.30 -16.87 23.14
CA GLN A 263 -1.27 -16.80 21.69
C GLN A 263 -0.58 -18.03 21.07
N LEU A 264 0.30 -18.72 21.80
CA LEU A 264 0.90 -19.99 21.37
C LEU A 264 -0.13 -21.12 21.24
N LEU A 265 -1.32 -20.97 21.83
CA LEU A 265 -2.44 -21.89 21.64
C LEU A 265 -3.15 -21.69 20.31
N ASN A 266 -2.90 -20.58 19.60
CA ASN A 266 -3.51 -20.30 18.30
C ASN A 266 -2.83 -21.17 17.21
N PRO A 267 -3.56 -22.11 16.57
CA PRO A 267 -2.98 -22.95 15.52
C PRO A 267 -2.41 -22.16 14.33
N ALA A 268 -2.90 -20.94 14.09
CA ALA A 268 -2.41 -20.07 13.04
C ALA A 268 -0.95 -19.64 13.27
N VAL A 269 -0.50 -19.51 14.52
CA VAL A 269 0.89 -19.17 14.86
C VAL A 269 1.81 -20.32 14.45
N TRP A 270 1.48 -21.55 14.81
CA TRP A 270 2.25 -22.74 14.43
C TRP A 270 2.26 -22.97 12.91
N LYS A 271 1.11 -22.76 12.25
CA LYS A 271 1.02 -22.81 10.79
C LYS A 271 1.94 -21.76 10.14
N LEU A 272 1.98 -20.55 10.69
CA LEU A 272 2.85 -19.48 10.20
C LEU A 272 4.32 -19.83 10.40
N THR A 273 4.71 -20.32 11.58
CA THR A 273 6.07 -20.78 11.87
C THR A 273 6.51 -21.88 10.91
N PHE A 274 5.68 -22.90 10.70
CA PHE A 274 5.96 -23.96 9.72
C PHE A 274 6.10 -23.40 8.30
N THR A 275 5.19 -22.52 7.89
CA THR A 275 5.23 -21.86 6.57
C THR A 275 6.50 -21.04 6.40
N LEU A 276 6.92 -20.30 7.43
CA LEU A 276 8.15 -19.51 7.44
C LEU A 276 9.38 -20.41 7.24
N THR A 277 9.48 -21.52 7.97
CA THR A 277 10.57 -22.49 7.82
C THR A 277 10.62 -23.08 6.42
N ILE A 278 9.48 -23.54 5.89
CA ILE A 278 9.39 -24.10 4.54
C ILE A 278 9.77 -23.05 3.49
N ASN A 279 9.25 -21.83 3.61
CA ASN A 279 9.56 -20.74 2.67
C ASN A 279 11.05 -20.36 2.71
N TRP A 280 11.68 -20.37 3.89
CA TRP A 280 13.09 -20.08 4.04
C TRP A 280 13.97 -21.13 3.34
N ILE A 281 13.70 -22.42 3.59
CA ILE A 281 14.41 -23.55 2.96
C ILE A 281 14.21 -23.51 1.43
N THR A 282 12.97 -23.30 0.98
CA THR A 282 12.61 -23.28 -0.44
C THR A 282 12.83 -21.92 -1.11
N ALA A 283 13.48 -20.96 -0.43
CA ALA A 283 13.77 -19.61 -0.91
C ALA A 283 12.58 -18.84 -1.51
N LYS A 284 11.37 -19.08 -1.01
CA LYS A 284 10.20 -18.30 -1.37
C LYS A 284 10.31 -16.90 -0.76
N ARG A 285 10.13 -15.85 -1.58
CA ARG A 285 10.43 -14.46 -1.22
C ARG A 285 9.65 -13.96 -0.01
N TYR A 286 8.34 -14.21 0.01
CA TYR A 286 7.45 -13.71 1.04
C TYR A 286 6.77 -14.83 1.83
N VAL A 287 6.44 -14.54 3.07
CA VAL A 287 5.45 -15.23 3.89
C VAL A 287 4.23 -14.31 4.00
N VAL A 288 3.03 -14.87 3.89
CA VAL A 288 1.78 -14.11 3.97
C VAL A 288 1.04 -14.48 5.25
N ALA A 289 0.64 -13.47 6.01
CA ALA A 289 -0.11 -13.63 7.25
C ALA A 289 -1.14 -12.50 7.42
N PRO A 290 -2.27 -12.76 8.10
CA PRO A 290 -3.13 -11.68 8.60
C PRO A 290 -2.34 -10.72 9.50
N LYS A 291 -2.60 -9.41 9.39
CA LYS A 291 -1.92 -8.36 10.19
C LYS A 291 -1.94 -8.67 11.69
N LYS A 292 -3.09 -9.15 12.19
CA LYS A 292 -3.32 -9.50 13.60
C LYS A 292 -2.39 -10.55 14.19
N LEU A 293 -1.83 -11.45 13.37
CA LEU A 293 -0.85 -12.43 13.90
C LEU A 293 0.43 -11.73 14.38
N GLY A 294 0.69 -10.50 13.95
CA GLY A 294 1.80 -9.67 14.41
C GLY A 294 1.57 -8.93 15.73
N ASP A 295 0.33 -8.85 16.25
CA ASP A 295 -0.02 -8.00 17.41
C ASP A 295 0.94 -8.09 18.61
N PRO A 296 1.45 -9.27 19.05
CA PRO A 296 2.40 -9.34 20.16
C PRO A 296 3.73 -8.65 19.88
N ILE A 297 4.20 -8.68 18.64
CA ILE A 297 5.44 -8.02 18.22
C ILE A 297 5.27 -6.51 18.37
N PHE A 298 4.06 -6.01 18.12
CA PHE A 298 3.72 -4.59 18.18
C PHE A 298 3.13 -4.15 19.52
N ALA A 299 2.95 -5.04 20.49
CA ALA A 299 2.23 -4.74 21.74
C ALA A 299 2.84 -3.56 22.52
N ASP A 300 4.17 -3.52 22.64
CA ASP A 300 4.88 -2.42 23.31
C ASP A 300 4.69 -1.09 22.54
N LEU A 301 4.68 -1.12 21.19
CA LEU A 301 4.41 0.06 20.37
C LEU A 301 2.95 0.51 20.52
N TYR A 302 1.99 -0.41 20.44
CA TYR A 302 0.57 -0.10 20.54
C TYR A 302 0.24 0.50 21.91
N THR A 303 0.79 -0.06 22.99
CA THR A 303 0.64 0.51 24.34
C THR A 303 1.18 1.94 24.42
N PHE A 304 2.26 2.24 23.70
CA PHE A 304 2.79 3.60 23.62
C PHE A 304 1.88 4.53 22.80
N LEU A 305 1.45 4.09 21.60
CA LEU A 305 0.59 4.89 20.72
C LEU A 305 -0.79 5.17 21.33
N ASP A 306 -1.33 4.22 22.11
CA ASP A 306 -2.65 4.35 22.75
C ASP A 306 -2.70 5.50 23.77
N GLN A 307 -1.55 5.98 24.28
CA GLN A 307 -1.47 7.19 25.12
C GLN A 307 -1.87 8.47 24.37
N PHE A 308 -1.70 8.46 23.05
CA PHE A 308 -2.01 9.55 22.13
C PHE A 308 -3.24 9.25 21.26
N GLY A 309 -4.05 8.28 21.67
CA GLY A 309 -5.31 7.96 21.00
C GLY A 309 -6.25 9.16 20.90
N ARG A 310 -7.22 9.10 19.99
CA ARG A 310 -8.15 10.21 19.73
C ARG A 310 -8.99 10.57 20.95
N ASP A 311 -9.30 9.60 21.80
CA ASP A 311 -10.12 9.81 23.01
C ASP A 311 -9.30 10.31 24.22
N THR A 312 -7.96 10.42 24.10
CA THR A 312 -7.12 10.84 25.23
C THR A 312 -6.97 12.36 25.34
N GLY A 313 -7.47 13.11 24.35
CA GLY A 313 -7.20 14.54 24.23
C GLY A 313 -5.74 14.87 23.91
N LYS A 314 -4.92 13.86 23.54
CA LYS A 314 -3.51 14.02 23.16
C LYS A 314 -3.22 13.42 21.78
N PHE A 315 -4.21 13.37 20.89
CA PHE A 315 -3.96 13.05 19.49
C PHE A 315 -3.17 14.17 18.80
N PRO A 316 -2.09 13.87 18.05
CA PRO A 316 -1.33 14.88 17.29
C PRO A 316 -2.19 15.44 16.15
N GLN A 317 -2.99 16.45 16.46
CA GLN A 317 -3.92 17.06 15.53
C GLN A 317 -3.18 17.94 14.52
N MET A 318 -3.60 17.84 13.26
CA MET A 318 -3.06 18.62 12.15
C MET A 318 -4.19 19.41 11.48
N PRO A 319 -4.08 20.75 11.35
CA PRO A 319 -3.00 21.58 11.89
C PRO A 319 -3.08 21.68 13.42
N TRP A 320 -1.94 21.95 14.07
CA TRP A 320 -1.92 22.23 15.50
C TRP A 320 -2.74 23.48 15.81
N ASN A 321 -3.50 23.44 16.90
CA ASN A 321 -4.21 24.60 17.45
C ASN A 321 -4.19 24.54 18.99
N ALA A 322 -4.52 25.65 19.65
CA ALA A 322 -4.46 25.73 21.11
C ALA A 322 -5.45 24.79 21.83
N GLU A 323 -6.47 24.28 21.13
CA GLU A 323 -7.54 23.43 21.67
C GLU A 323 -7.27 21.93 21.50
N CYS A 324 -6.27 21.53 20.71
CA CYS A 324 -5.98 20.13 20.39
C CYS A 324 -5.32 19.32 21.54
N GLY A 325 -5.32 19.88 22.74
CA GLY A 325 -4.77 19.30 23.96
C GLY A 325 -3.24 19.20 24.01
N TRP A 326 -2.52 19.44 22.91
CA TRP A 326 -1.06 19.63 22.90
C TRP A 326 -0.68 21.08 23.17
N SER A 327 0.23 21.32 24.12
CA SER A 327 0.82 22.65 24.25
C SER A 327 1.73 22.94 23.05
N ARG A 328 1.89 24.23 22.70
CA ARG A 328 2.80 24.64 21.63
C ARG A 328 4.22 24.11 21.87
N GLN A 329 4.71 24.20 23.11
CA GLN A 329 6.04 23.71 23.48
C GLN A 329 6.19 22.20 23.28
N GLU A 330 5.18 21.39 23.64
CA GLU A 330 5.23 19.94 23.41
C GLU A 330 5.28 19.61 21.92
N MET A 331 4.45 20.29 21.11
CA MET A 331 4.45 20.13 19.66
C MET A 331 5.82 20.50 19.08
N GLU A 332 6.39 21.64 19.47
CA GLU A 332 7.70 22.10 19.00
C GLU A 332 8.85 21.16 19.38
N LEU A 333 8.80 20.56 20.58
CA LEU A 333 9.79 19.57 21.01
C LEU A 333 9.79 18.33 20.10
N LEU A 334 8.60 17.80 19.80
CA LEU A 334 8.46 16.64 18.91
C LEU A 334 8.73 17.01 17.45
N ASP A 335 8.36 18.22 17.02
CA ASP A 335 8.62 18.69 15.67
C ASP A 335 10.11 18.92 15.41
N SER A 336 10.90 19.23 16.45
CA SER A 336 12.34 19.48 16.33
C SER A 336 13.18 18.22 16.08
N VAL A 337 12.61 17.03 16.23
CA VAL A 337 13.29 15.74 16.03
C VAL A 337 12.61 14.90 14.95
N SER A 338 13.37 14.00 14.33
CA SER A 338 12.78 13.02 13.41
C SER A 338 12.01 11.95 14.19
N LEU A 339 11.03 11.30 13.54
CA LEU A 339 10.36 10.14 14.16
C LEU A 339 11.35 9.01 14.46
N TYR A 340 12.36 8.81 13.61
CA TYR A 340 13.41 7.83 13.85
C TYR A 340 14.17 8.11 15.14
N ASP A 341 14.65 9.35 15.30
CA ASP A 341 15.40 9.73 16.50
C ASP A 341 14.51 9.60 17.75
N PHE A 342 13.23 9.94 17.62
CA PHE A 342 12.25 9.86 18.70
C PHE A 342 11.95 8.44 19.17
N LEU A 343 11.88 7.46 18.26
CA LEU A 343 11.50 6.08 18.59
C LEU A 343 12.70 5.15 18.83
N PHE A 344 13.86 5.44 18.23
CA PHE A 344 14.98 4.49 18.17
C PHE A 344 16.31 5.03 18.73
N GLU A 345 16.46 6.34 18.93
CA GLU A 345 17.71 6.96 19.42
C GLU A 345 17.51 7.65 20.79
N PRO A 346 17.45 6.90 21.90
CA PRO A 346 17.12 7.46 23.22
C PRO A 346 18.06 8.59 23.69
N GLY A 347 19.33 8.59 23.23
CA GLY A 347 20.29 9.65 23.55
C GLY A 347 20.00 10.99 22.85
N LYS A 348 19.20 11.00 21.77
CA LYS A 348 18.83 12.23 21.07
C LYS A 348 17.59 12.92 21.63
N ILE A 349 16.90 12.29 22.58
CA ILE A 349 15.63 12.76 23.14
C ILE A 349 15.67 13.00 24.65
N GLU A 350 16.86 13.17 25.24
CA GLU A 350 17.00 13.41 26.69
C GLU A 350 16.19 14.63 27.15
N HIS A 351 16.14 15.67 26.32
CA HIS A 351 15.41 16.92 26.53
C HIS A 351 13.87 16.76 26.46
N ILE A 352 13.35 15.64 25.94
CA ILE A 352 11.91 15.39 25.83
C ILE A 352 11.38 14.82 27.17
N PRO A 353 10.24 15.32 27.69
CA PRO A 353 9.64 14.82 28.93
C PRO A 353 9.37 13.30 28.91
N ASN A 354 9.65 12.61 30.01
CA ASN A 354 9.46 11.15 30.14
C ASN A 354 8.06 10.65 29.75
N ARG A 355 7.01 11.43 30.04
CA ARG A 355 5.62 11.09 29.68
C ARG A 355 5.34 11.07 28.18
N LEU A 356 6.19 11.68 27.37
CA LEU A 356 6.05 11.68 25.91
C LEU A 356 6.92 10.61 25.25
N LYS A 357 7.90 10.06 25.96
CA LYS A 357 8.90 9.15 25.38
C LYS A 357 8.42 7.70 25.38
N PRO A 358 8.87 6.88 24.43
CA PRO A 358 8.70 5.43 24.51
C PRO A 358 9.31 4.87 25.80
N SER A 359 8.56 4.03 26.51
CA SER A 359 9.03 3.37 27.74
C SER A 359 9.82 2.08 27.48
N LYS A 360 9.81 1.59 26.23
CA LYS A 360 10.45 0.36 25.77
C LYS A 360 11.22 0.63 24.48
N LYS A 361 12.28 -0.15 24.25
CA LYS A 361 12.98 -0.16 22.96
C LYS A 361 12.21 -1.01 21.96
N PHE A 362 12.07 -0.51 20.74
CA PHE A 362 11.42 -1.22 19.65
C PHE A 362 12.44 -1.99 18.81
N GLY A 363 12.04 -3.18 18.35
CA GLY A 363 12.86 -4.05 17.52
C GLY A 363 12.84 -3.68 16.03
N ARG A 364 13.63 -4.41 15.24
CA ARG A 364 13.77 -4.21 13.79
C ARG A 364 12.48 -4.48 13.02
N LEU A 365 11.65 -5.42 13.48
CA LEU A 365 10.35 -5.69 12.86
C LEU A 365 9.41 -4.50 13.00
N VAL A 366 9.39 -3.89 14.19
CA VAL A 366 8.60 -2.69 14.47
C VAL A 366 9.07 -1.52 13.60
N GLN A 367 10.39 -1.31 13.52
CA GLN A 367 10.99 -0.30 12.63
C GLN A 367 10.57 -0.52 11.17
N SER A 368 10.66 -1.75 10.65
CA SER A 368 10.34 -2.05 9.24
C SER A 368 8.87 -1.77 8.91
N ALA A 369 7.96 -2.02 9.85
CA ALA A 369 6.54 -1.72 9.68
C ALA A 369 6.24 -0.21 9.73
N ILE A 370 6.90 0.53 10.63
CA ILE A 370 6.83 2.00 10.70
C ILE A 370 7.35 2.61 9.40
N GLU A 371 8.53 2.19 8.94
CA GLU A 371 9.11 2.63 7.67
C GLU A 371 8.18 2.35 6.49
N THR A 372 7.58 1.16 6.43
CA THR A 372 6.64 0.81 5.36
C THR A 372 5.38 1.66 5.40
N THR A 373 4.82 1.90 6.60
CA THR A 373 3.61 2.73 6.76
C THR A 373 3.85 4.16 6.34
N LEU A 374 4.95 4.77 6.80
CA LEU A 374 5.32 6.13 6.44
C LEU A 374 5.66 6.27 4.96
N ARG A 375 6.39 5.29 4.40
CA ARG A 375 6.78 5.32 2.99
C ARG A 375 5.55 5.39 2.08
N VAL A 376 4.46 4.70 2.39
CA VAL A 376 3.20 4.74 1.60
C VAL A 376 2.64 6.16 1.47
N GLU A 377 2.93 7.02 2.45
CA GLU A 377 2.56 8.45 2.49
C GLU A 377 3.70 9.36 1.97
N CYS A 378 4.69 8.79 1.27
CA CYS A 378 5.92 9.45 0.83
C CYS A 378 6.80 10.05 1.95
N LEU A 379 6.63 9.59 3.19
CA LEU A 379 7.41 10.04 4.34
C LEU A 379 8.62 9.14 4.58
N GLU A 380 9.78 9.73 4.86
CA GLU A 380 10.95 9.02 5.37
C GLU A 380 11.05 9.17 6.89
N VAL A 381 11.19 8.05 7.61
CA VAL A 381 11.21 8.02 9.08
C VAL A 381 12.31 8.90 9.69
N LYS A 382 13.42 9.13 8.95
CA LYS A 382 14.57 9.92 9.39
C LYS A 382 14.42 11.43 9.17
N ASP A 383 13.43 11.84 8.38
CA ASP A 383 13.23 13.25 8.02
C ASP A 383 11.89 13.80 8.51
N VAL A 384 10.86 12.96 8.57
CA VAL A 384 9.54 13.33 9.05
C VAL A 384 9.60 13.80 10.51
N SER A 385 8.93 14.92 10.79
CA SER A 385 8.68 15.42 12.14
C SER A 385 8.12 14.32 13.05
N ALA A 386 8.59 14.17 14.29
CA ALA A 386 8.05 13.14 15.18
C ALA A 386 6.57 13.40 15.52
N TYR A 387 6.15 14.66 15.58
CA TYR A 387 4.74 15.02 15.79
C TYR A 387 3.85 14.51 14.65
N VAL A 388 4.27 14.75 13.40
CA VAL A 388 3.57 14.27 12.20
C VAL A 388 3.69 12.76 12.05
N GLY A 389 4.84 12.18 12.36
CA GLY A 389 5.05 10.74 12.36
C GLY A 389 4.07 10.04 13.31
N LEU A 390 3.89 10.57 14.52
CA LEU A 390 2.90 10.04 15.47
C LEU A 390 1.47 10.13 14.93
N HIS A 391 1.09 11.22 14.25
CA HIS A 391 -0.22 11.33 13.60
C HIS A 391 -0.50 10.12 12.68
N PHE A 392 0.45 9.78 11.81
CA PHE A 392 0.31 8.64 10.90
C PHE A 392 0.39 7.29 11.63
N LEU A 393 1.24 7.13 12.65
CA LEU A 393 1.30 5.89 13.39
C LEU A 393 0.00 5.60 14.15
N ILE A 394 -0.60 6.62 14.77
CA ILE A 394 -1.86 6.47 15.50
C ILE A 394 -3.00 6.24 14.52
N GLY A 395 -3.06 7.00 13.42
CA GLY A 395 -4.14 6.94 12.45
C GLY A 395 -4.11 5.73 11.51
N TYR A 396 -2.96 5.43 10.93
CA TYR A 396 -2.80 4.48 9.82
C TYR A 396 -2.20 3.14 10.26
N LEU A 397 -1.26 3.14 11.22
CA LEU A 397 -0.65 1.90 11.70
C LEU A 397 -1.51 1.24 12.79
N ARG A 398 -1.91 2.00 13.81
CA ARG A 398 -2.69 1.55 14.98
C ARG A 398 -4.20 1.65 14.78
N GLY A 399 -4.66 2.72 14.13
CA GLY A 399 -6.06 3.01 13.87
C GLY A 399 -6.65 2.20 12.72
N SER A 400 -7.96 2.30 12.57
CA SER A 400 -8.71 1.62 11.52
C SER A 400 -8.77 2.46 10.26
N LEU A 401 -8.52 1.82 9.11
CA LEU A 401 -8.66 2.45 7.80
C LEU A 401 -9.96 2.02 7.14
N VAL A 402 -10.54 2.95 6.38
CA VAL A 402 -11.76 2.71 5.62
C VAL A 402 -11.57 3.06 4.16
N THR A 403 -12.35 2.41 3.30
CA THR A 403 -12.37 2.72 1.86
C THR A 403 -13.79 2.68 1.31
N LEU A 404 -13.97 3.31 0.15
CA LEU A 404 -15.19 3.37 -0.63
C LEU A 404 -14.94 2.71 -2.00
N PRO A 405 -15.98 2.44 -2.81
CA PRO A 405 -15.79 1.83 -4.14
C PRO A 405 -14.89 2.72 -5.02
N GLY A 406 -13.72 2.22 -5.43
CA GLY A 406 -12.71 3.02 -6.14
C GLY A 406 -11.85 3.92 -5.24
N GLY A 407 -11.86 3.73 -3.92
CA GLY A 407 -11.06 4.49 -2.97
C GLY A 407 -11.56 5.92 -2.75
N ASN A 408 -10.63 6.83 -2.52
CA ASN A 408 -10.93 8.23 -2.16
C ASN A 408 -11.65 8.98 -3.29
N GLY A 409 -11.49 8.53 -4.54
CA GLY A 409 -12.16 9.12 -5.69
C GLY A 409 -13.68 8.99 -5.69
N TYR A 410 -14.25 8.08 -4.88
CA TYR A 410 -15.70 7.98 -4.75
C TYR A 410 -16.30 9.25 -4.15
N ILE A 411 -15.60 9.86 -3.18
CA ILE A 411 -16.04 11.07 -2.49
C ILE A 411 -16.08 12.25 -3.47
N THR A 412 -14.99 12.48 -4.19
CA THR A 412 -14.89 13.60 -5.15
C THR A 412 -15.84 13.42 -6.33
N ASN A 413 -16.02 12.19 -6.83
CA ASN A 413 -16.98 11.92 -7.91
C ASN A 413 -18.43 12.23 -7.47
N LYS A 414 -18.79 11.90 -6.22
CA LYS A 414 -20.10 12.24 -5.64
C LYS A 414 -20.29 13.75 -5.54
N ILE A 415 -19.28 14.49 -5.06
CA ILE A 415 -19.31 15.96 -5.01
C ILE A 415 -19.47 16.55 -6.42
N VAL A 416 -18.68 16.11 -7.39
CA VAL A 416 -18.74 16.59 -8.78
C VAL A 416 -20.14 16.36 -9.36
N THR A 417 -20.72 15.18 -9.15
CA THR A 417 -22.06 14.84 -9.65
C THR A 417 -23.13 15.79 -9.10
N GLU A 418 -23.07 16.11 -7.80
CA GLU A 418 -24.03 17.03 -7.18
C GLU A 418 -23.80 18.48 -7.61
N LEU A 419 -22.55 18.92 -7.70
CA LEU A 419 -22.20 20.27 -8.15
C LEU A 419 -22.58 20.52 -9.62
N GLN A 420 -22.46 19.51 -10.49
CA GLN A 420 -22.88 19.62 -11.90
C GLN A 420 -24.39 19.84 -12.06
N GLN A 421 -25.19 19.41 -11.09
CA GLN A 421 -26.64 19.60 -11.08
C GLN A 421 -27.05 20.95 -10.49
N ASN A 422 -26.12 21.68 -9.86
CA ASN A 422 -26.41 22.94 -9.20
C ASN A 422 -26.22 24.13 -10.17
N PRO A 423 -27.26 24.92 -10.46
CA PRO A 423 -27.20 26.05 -11.41
C PRO A 423 -26.33 27.24 -10.95
N HIS A 424 -25.99 27.29 -9.65
CA HIS A 424 -25.11 28.32 -9.09
C HIS A 424 -23.62 27.99 -9.26
N VAL A 425 -23.28 26.74 -9.60
CA VAL A 425 -21.90 26.27 -9.68
C VAL A 425 -21.55 25.93 -11.12
N THR A 426 -20.44 26.51 -11.59
CA THR A 426 -19.84 26.17 -12.88
C THR A 426 -18.56 25.38 -12.64
N LEU A 427 -18.47 24.15 -13.15
CA LEU A 427 -17.21 23.38 -13.17
C LEU A 427 -16.59 23.47 -14.56
N ALA A 428 -15.34 23.92 -14.65
CA ALA A 428 -14.59 24.04 -15.89
C ALA A 428 -13.25 23.32 -15.77
N ASN A 429 -12.99 22.41 -16.70
CA ASN A 429 -11.73 21.68 -16.84
C ASN A 429 -10.88 22.28 -17.97
N GLN A 430 -9.65 21.80 -18.10
CA GLN A 430 -8.67 22.29 -19.08
C GLN A 430 -8.45 23.81 -18.98
N CYS A 431 -8.58 24.36 -17.77
CA CYS A 431 -8.41 25.76 -17.44
C CYS A 431 -7.07 25.99 -16.72
N GLU A 432 -6.11 26.58 -17.42
CA GLU A 432 -4.83 26.99 -16.84
C GLU A 432 -4.89 28.46 -16.43
N VAL A 433 -4.89 28.71 -15.12
CA VAL A 433 -4.83 30.07 -14.56
C VAL A 433 -3.44 30.65 -14.76
N GLN A 434 -3.38 31.88 -15.27
CA GLN A 434 -2.14 32.54 -15.67
C GLN A 434 -1.82 33.75 -14.79
N ASN A 435 -2.84 34.47 -14.31
CA ASN A 435 -2.67 35.65 -13.47
C ASN A 435 -3.90 35.88 -12.59
N ILE A 436 -3.69 36.29 -11.34
CA ILE A 436 -4.72 36.72 -10.40
C ILE A 436 -4.28 38.06 -9.81
N GLU A 437 -5.04 39.10 -10.14
CA GLU A 437 -4.86 40.45 -9.59
C GLU A 437 -5.99 40.74 -8.61
N SER A 438 -5.66 40.81 -7.32
CA SER A 438 -6.63 41.22 -6.31
C SER A 438 -6.56 42.73 -6.10
N LEU A 439 -7.58 43.44 -6.57
CA LEU A 439 -7.90 44.81 -6.15
C LEU A 439 -8.73 44.75 -4.86
N ASP A 440 -8.89 45.87 -4.15
CA ASP A 440 -9.43 45.88 -2.78
C ASP A 440 -10.81 45.19 -2.63
N GLU A 441 -11.69 45.31 -3.64
CA GLU A 441 -13.05 44.75 -3.58
C GLU A 441 -13.33 43.62 -4.58
N ILE A 442 -12.51 43.51 -5.65
CA ILE A 442 -12.71 42.54 -6.74
C ILE A 442 -11.36 41.95 -7.15
N ALA A 443 -11.32 40.63 -7.34
CA ALA A 443 -10.20 39.94 -7.96
C ALA A 443 -10.45 39.73 -9.46
N HIS A 444 -9.45 40.00 -10.29
CA HIS A 444 -9.44 39.69 -11.72
C HIS A 444 -8.62 38.42 -11.97
N ILE A 445 -9.23 37.43 -12.62
CA ILE A 445 -8.62 36.12 -12.89
C ILE A 445 -8.49 35.95 -14.40
N SER A 446 -7.25 35.87 -14.87
CA SER A 446 -6.91 35.56 -16.25
C SER A 446 -6.52 34.09 -16.37
N PHE A 447 -7.16 33.36 -17.27
CA PHE A 447 -6.88 31.94 -17.51
C PHE A 447 -7.06 31.59 -18.98
N SER A 448 -6.52 30.44 -19.39
CA SER A 448 -6.76 29.87 -20.71
C SER A 448 -7.57 28.58 -20.62
N GLN A 449 -8.60 28.42 -21.45
CA GLN A 449 -9.31 27.16 -21.65
C GLN A 449 -9.13 26.73 -23.09
N ASN A 450 -8.57 25.53 -23.31
CA ASN A 450 -8.32 25.00 -24.66
C ASN A 450 -7.56 26.00 -25.57
N GLY A 451 -6.59 26.72 -25.01
CA GLY A 451 -5.79 27.74 -25.69
C GLY A 451 -6.47 29.10 -25.89
N ARG A 452 -7.76 29.25 -25.57
CA ARG A 452 -8.48 30.54 -25.60
C ARG A 452 -8.32 31.27 -24.28
N LYS A 453 -8.02 32.56 -24.32
CA LYS A 453 -7.87 33.40 -23.11
C LYS A 453 -9.23 33.90 -22.63
N HIS A 454 -9.41 33.89 -21.32
CA HIS A 454 -10.58 34.37 -20.59
C HIS A 454 -10.14 35.26 -19.43
N ILE A 455 -10.96 36.27 -19.13
CA ILE A 455 -10.80 37.14 -17.97
C ILE A 455 -12.16 37.22 -17.29
N ILE A 456 -12.18 36.98 -15.97
CA ILE A 456 -13.38 37.06 -15.14
C ILE A 456 -13.10 37.83 -13.86
N GLN A 457 -14.16 38.24 -13.18
CA GLN A 457 -14.12 38.89 -11.87
C GLN A 457 -14.66 37.99 -10.78
N ALA A 458 -14.10 38.11 -9.58
CA ALA A 458 -14.57 37.39 -8.40
C ALA A 458 -14.57 38.26 -7.13
N GLY A 459 -15.53 38.02 -6.24
CA GLY A 459 -15.54 38.61 -4.90
C GLY A 459 -14.48 37.99 -3.98
N ASN A 460 -14.19 36.70 -4.13
CA ASN A 460 -13.11 35.99 -3.44
C ASN A 460 -12.51 34.91 -4.35
N VAL A 461 -11.24 34.56 -4.09
CA VAL A 461 -10.52 33.49 -4.79
C VAL A 461 -10.01 32.48 -3.78
N ILE A 462 -10.30 31.21 -4.02
CA ILE A 462 -9.75 30.08 -3.26
C ILE A 462 -8.67 29.41 -4.11
N TRP A 463 -7.42 29.54 -3.70
CA TRP A 463 -6.32 28.77 -4.27
C TRP A 463 -6.27 27.38 -3.63
N ALA A 464 -6.80 26.37 -4.33
CA ALA A 464 -6.83 24.97 -3.89
C ALA A 464 -5.84 24.07 -4.65
N ALA A 465 -5.04 24.64 -5.55
CA ALA A 465 -3.92 23.97 -6.20
C ALA A 465 -2.66 23.94 -5.30
N PRO A 466 -1.64 23.11 -5.57
CA PRO A 466 -0.38 23.12 -4.82
C PRO A 466 0.27 24.51 -4.85
N LYS A 467 0.76 25.01 -3.72
CA LYS A 467 1.32 26.37 -3.64
C LYS A 467 2.61 26.51 -4.43
N HIS A 468 3.36 25.42 -4.61
CA HIS A 468 4.60 25.44 -5.38
C HIS A 468 4.39 25.78 -6.88
N VAL A 469 3.15 25.68 -7.40
CA VAL A 469 2.84 26.08 -8.79
C VAL A 469 2.40 27.54 -8.92
N ILE A 470 2.27 28.30 -7.82
CA ILE A 470 1.84 29.71 -7.86
C ILE A 470 2.78 30.54 -8.73
N GLY A 471 4.10 30.40 -8.55
CA GLY A 471 5.09 31.17 -9.32
C GLY A 471 4.75 32.67 -9.38
N ASN A 472 4.53 33.18 -10.59
CA ASN A 472 4.16 34.58 -10.85
C ASN A 472 2.65 34.80 -11.06
N ILE A 473 1.81 33.79 -10.84
CA ILE A 473 0.34 33.89 -11.01
C ILE A 473 -0.24 34.92 -10.03
N ILE A 474 0.35 35.04 -8.84
CA ILE A 474 0.01 36.06 -7.84
C ILE A 474 1.25 36.94 -7.65
N PRO A 475 1.47 37.97 -8.49
CA PRO A 475 2.74 38.68 -8.55
C PRO A 475 3.06 39.46 -7.26
N ASP A 476 2.04 39.97 -6.59
CA ASP A 476 2.17 40.82 -5.40
C ASP A 476 2.14 40.04 -4.07
N LEU A 477 2.30 38.71 -4.11
CA LEU A 477 2.37 37.88 -2.91
C LEU A 477 3.52 38.37 -1.98
N PRO A 478 3.34 38.40 -0.65
CA PRO A 478 4.41 38.81 0.26
C PRO A 478 5.66 37.92 0.13
N GLN A 479 6.86 38.51 0.23
CA GLN A 479 8.11 37.75 0.08
C GLN A 479 8.25 36.62 1.11
N ILE A 480 7.89 36.89 2.37
CA ILE A 480 7.87 35.87 3.43
C ILE A 480 6.97 34.67 3.10
N GLN A 481 5.86 34.91 2.39
CA GLN A 481 4.95 33.86 1.96
C GLN A 481 5.55 33.05 0.80
N ARG A 482 6.20 33.71 -0.17
CA ARG A 482 6.95 33.01 -1.24
C ARG A 482 8.08 32.16 -0.68
N ASP A 483 8.84 32.70 0.28
CA ASP A 483 9.98 32.02 0.90
C ASP A 483 9.53 30.80 1.72
N THR A 484 8.36 30.86 2.36
CA THR A 484 7.82 29.71 3.11
C THR A 484 7.17 28.68 2.19
N ILE A 485 6.52 29.10 1.10
CA ILE A 485 6.02 28.18 0.06
C ILE A 485 7.15 27.34 -0.53
N SER A 486 8.31 27.94 -0.83
CA SER A 486 9.45 27.22 -1.42
C SER A 486 10.09 26.21 -0.46
N GLN A 487 9.86 26.35 0.86
CA GLN A 487 10.32 25.43 1.88
C GLN A 487 9.41 24.21 2.05
N ILE A 488 8.20 24.21 1.48
CA ILE A 488 7.27 23.07 1.59
C ILE A 488 7.69 21.97 0.62
N ALA A 489 8.14 20.84 1.17
CA ALA A 489 8.49 19.67 0.41
C ALA A 489 7.24 18.99 -0.17
N HIS A 490 7.32 18.66 -1.45
CA HIS A 490 6.32 17.87 -2.17
C HIS A 490 7.02 16.71 -2.86
N HIS A 491 6.51 15.50 -2.68
CA HIS A 491 7.10 14.29 -3.24
C HIS A 491 6.24 13.69 -4.34
N ASP A 492 6.93 13.08 -5.30
CA ASP A 492 6.37 12.35 -6.41
C ASP A 492 5.68 11.06 -5.93
N TYR A 493 4.64 10.64 -6.66
CA TYR A 493 3.89 9.44 -6.33
C TYR A 493 3.59 8.61 -7.56
N CYS A 494 3.81 7.30 -7.49
CA CYS A 494 3.44 6.37 -8.54
C CYS A 494 2.40 5.36 -8.03
N VAL A 495 1.44 5.01 -8.89
CA VAL A 495 0.49 3.92 -8.65
C VAL A 495 0.47 2.99 -9.85
N ALA A 496 0.44 1.70 -9.61
CA ALA A 496 0.23 0.71 -10.65
C ALA A 496 -1.08 -0.04 -10.45
N ASN A 497 -1.96 -0.06 -11.46
CA ASN A 497 -3.12 -0.96 -11.47
C ASN A 497 -2.81 -2.15 -12.36
N VAL A 498 -2.76 -3.32 -11.75
CA VAL A 498 -2.46 -4.60 -12.41
C VAL A 498 -3.78 -5.31 -12.70
N THR A 499 -4.06 -5.54 -13.98
CA THR A 499 -5.19 -6.36 -14.43
C THR A 499 -4.79 -7.83 -14.46
N LEU A 500 -5.66 -8.69 -13.93
CA LEU A 500 -5.50 -10.13 -13.90
C LEU A 500 -6.64 -10.80 -14.67
N SER A 501 -6.33 -11.89 -15.35
CA SER A 501 -7.32 -12.76 -16.02
C SER A 501 -8.31 -13.44 -15.07
N LYS A 502 -8.09 -13.35 -13.76
CA LYS A 502 -9.02 -13.81 -12.73
C LYS A 502 -8.84 -13.01 -11.43
N PRO A 503 -9.89 -12.86 -10.61
CA PRO A 503 -9.78 -12.22 -9.30
C PRO A 503 -8.79 -12.92 -8.36
N ALA A 504 -8.14 -12.12 -7.52
CA ALA A 504 -7.26 -12.59 -6.47
C ALA A 504 -7.54 -11.82 -5.17
N LEU A 505 -7.34 -12.48 -4.02
CA LEU A 505 -7.40 -11.85 -2.70
C LEU A 505 -8.76 -11.18 -2.34
N LEU A 506 -9.87 -11.61 -2.96
CA LEU A 506 -11.21 -10.99 -2.79
C LEU A 506 -11.69 -10.84 -1.34
N LYS A 507 -11.21 -11.68 -0.43
CA LYS A 507 -11.55 -11.65 1.01
C LYS A 507 -10.71 -10.66 1.81
N HIS A 508 -9.82 -9.93 1.16
CA HIS A 508 -8.83 -9.06 1.81
C HIS A 508 -8.91 -7.66 1.22
N PHE A 509 -8.84 -6.64 2.07
CA PHE A 509 -8.70 -5.24 1.65
C PHE A 509 -7.44 -5.06 0.80
N GLY A 510 -6.37 -5.75 1.18
CA GLY A 510 -5.05 -5.62 0.61
C GLY A 510 -3.98 -6.11 1.57
N GLY A 511 -2.73 -5.79 1.28
CA GLY A 511 -1.65 -6.03 2.21
C GLY A 511 -0.43 -5.15 2.05
N TYR A 512 0.21 -4.91 3.19
CA TYR A 512 1.51 -4.26 3.27
C TYR A 512 2.60 -5.20 2.78
N VAL A 513 3.59 -4.65 2.07
CA VAL A 513 4.79 -5.35 1.63
C VAL A 513 5.95 -4.90 2.50
N ILE A 514 6.27 -5.71 3.51
CA ILE A 514 7.35 -5.42 4.47
C ILE A 514 8.59 -6.18 4.04
N GLU A 515 9.59 -5.43 3.61
CA GLU A 515 10.86 -5.96 3.12
C GLU A 515 12.02 -4.99 3.35
N PRO A 516 13.27 -5.48 3.38
CA PRO A 516 14.44 -4.62 3.54
C PRO A 516 14.51 -3.56 2.43
N ASN A 517 14.93 -2.35 2.78
CA ASN A 517 15.28 -1.33 1.80
C ASN A 517 16.64 -1.67 1.16
N LYS A 518 16.71 -1.68 -0.17
CA LYS A 518 17.95 -1.95 -0.93
C LYS A 518 18.27 -0.78 -1.88
N PRO A 519 18.68 0.39 -1.37
CA PRO A 519 18.76 1.63 -2.16
C PRO A 519 19.68 1.54 -3.39
N GLN A 520 20.63 0.61 -3.42
CA GLN A 520 21.51 0.35 -4.56
C GLN A 520 20.83 -0.42 -5.70
N SER A 521 19.65 -0.99 -5.48
CA SER A 521 18.92 -1.76 -6.50
C SER A 521 18.18 -0.82 -7.44
N GLU A 522 18.18 -1.15 -8.72
CA GLU A 522 17.52 -0.35 -9.75
C GLU A 522 16.01 -0.21 -9.47
N TYR A 523 15.50 1.02 -9.60
CA TYR A 523 14.11 1.41 -9.34
C TYR A 523 13.57 1.08 -7.93
N GLU A 524 14.44 0.75 -6.95
CA GLU A 524 14.02 0.51 -5.56
C GLU A 524 13.30 1.73 -4.94
N TRP A 525 13.65 2.93 -5.41
CA TRP A 525 13.04 4.19 -4.98
C TRP A 525 11.57 4.35 -5.41
N CYS A 526 11.04 3.50 -6.30
CA CYS A 526 9.64 3.46 -6.74
C CYS A 526 9.11 2.03 -6.61
N LYS A 527 9.14 1.48 -5.39
CA LYS A 527 8.73 0.10 -5.10
C LYS A 527 7.37 0.00 -4.44
N THR A 528 6.70 -1.14 -4.61
CA THR A 528 5.41 -1.40 -3.97
C THR A 528 5.52 -1.43 -2.44
N GLY A 529 4.81 -0.53 -1.77
CA GLY A 529 4.63 -0.55 -0.31
C GLY A 529 3.37 -1.27 0.15
N VAL A 530 2.29 -1.17 -0.63
CA VAL A 530 0.98 -1.75 -0.34
C VAL A 530 0.35 -2.24 -1.64
N CYS A 531 -0.35 -3.37 -1.56
CA CYS A 531 -1.21 -3.91 -2.60
C CYS A 531 -2.67 -3.88 -2.13
N ILE A 532 -3.55 -3.16 -2.83
CA ILE A 532 -4.97 -3.03 -2.52
C ILE A 532 -5.79 -3.87 -3.51
N VAL A 533 -6.92 -4.42 -3.05
CA VAL A 533 -7.85 -5.23 -3.84
C VAL A 533 -9.15 -4.43 -4.03
N PRO A 534 -9.36 -3.73 -5.17
CA PRO A 534 -10.54 -2.90 -5.35
C PRO A 534 -11.86 -3.69 -5.27
N GLN A 535 -11.88 -4.93 -5.79
CA GLN A 535 -13.05 -5.82 -5.70
C GLN A 535 -13.46 -6.20 -4.26
N TRP A 536 -12.61 -5.95 -3.25
CA TRP A 536 -13.00 -6.19 -1.86
C TRP A 536 -14.26 -5.41 -1.46
N MET A 537 -14.51 -4.25 -2.09
CA MET A 537 -15.74 -3.48 -1.88
C MET A 537 -17.01 -4.20 -2.36
N ASP A 538 -16.87 -5.15 -3.29
CA ASP A 538 -17.97 -5.85 -3.97
C ASP A 538 -17.72 -7.38 -4.00
N VAL A 539 -17.31 -7.96 -2.87
CA VAL A 539 -16.91 -9.38 -2.76
C VAL A 539 -17.99 -10.40 -3.18
N ASN A 540 -19.27 -10.01 -3.12
CA ASN A 540 -20.40 -10.87 -3.46
C ASN A 540 -20.78 -10.82 -4.95
N LYS A 541 -20.16 -9.93 -5.74
CA LYS A 541 -20.38 -9.90 -7.18
C LYS A 541 -19.45 -10.89 -7.86
N GLU A 542 -19.95 -11.55 -8.91
CA GLU A 542 -19.08 -12.31 -9.80
C GLU A 542 -18.23 -11.33 -10.60
N HIS A 543 -16.93 -11.62 -10.71
CA HIS A 543 -15.96 -10.79 -11.42
C HIS A 543 -15.18 -11.68 -12.37
N ASP A 544 -15.22 -11.35 -13.66
CA ASP A 544 -14.46 -12.09 -14.68
C ASP A 544 -12.97 -11.73 -14.67
N THR A 545 -12.62 -10.55 -14.13
CA THR A 545 -11.25 -10.03 -14.07
C THR A 545 -10.85 -9.65 -12.65
N GLY A 546 -9.56 -9.75 -12.33
CA GLY A 546 -8.94 -9.26 -11.10
C GLY A 546 -8.27 -7.90 -11.30
N ILE A 547 -8.31 -7.02 -10.31
CA ILE A 547 -7.50 -5.80 -10.30
C ILE A 547 -6.76 -5.74 -8.98
N LEU A 548 -5.47 -5.42 -9.03
CA LEU A 548 -4.66 -5.11 -7.85
C LEU A 548 -4.05 -3.72 -8.01
N THR A 549 -4.22 -2.86 -7.01
CA THR A 549 -3.65 -1.51 -7.00
C THR A 549 -2.41 -1.49 -6.13
N LEU A 550 -1.25 -1.27 -6.72
CA LEU A 550 0.04 -1.20 -6.04
C LEU A 550 0.42 0.25 -5.81
N LEU A 551 0.62 0.60 -4.54
CA LEU A 551 1.10 1.91 -4.13
C LEU A 551 2.63 1.95 -4.18
N LYS A 552 3.18 2.81 -5.04
CA LYS A 552 4.61 2.89 -5.36
C LYS A 552 5.12 4.31 -5.02
N PRO A 553 5.16 4.68 -3.73
CA PRO A 553 5.63 5.99 -3.30
C PRO A 553 7.08 6.24 -3.69
N ILE A 554 7.42 7.50 -3.99
CA ILE A 554 8.79 7.94 -4.22
C ILE A 554 9.16 8.84 -3.04
N ALA A 555 9.55 8.21 -1.93
CA ALA A 555 9.89 8.92 -0.70
C ALA A 555 11.29 9.55 -0.69
N PRO A 556 12.34 8.89 -1.22
CA PRO A 556 13.70 9.44 -1.17
C PRO A 556 13.85 10.78 -1.89
N ILE A 557 14.45 11.76 -1.22
CA ILE A 557 14.66 13.10 -1.78
C ILE A 557 15.53 13.05 -3.05
N ASP A 558 16.54 12.18 -3.07
CA ASP A 558 17.44 12.00 -4.22
C ASP A 558 16.74 11.30 -5.41
N ALA A 559 15.53 10.78 -5.21
CA ALA A 559 14.73 10.13 -6.25
C ALA A 559 13.64 11.02 -6.88
N GLN A 560 13.42 12.21 -6.34
CA GLN A 560 12.44 13.16 -6.90
C GLN A 560 12.85 13.58 -8.32
N ASN A 561 11.86 13.80 -9.19
CA ASN A 561 12.03 14.18 -10.59
C ASN A 561 12.74 13.12 -11.48
N LYS A 562 12.98 11.89 -10.99
CA LYS A 562 13.58 10.80 -11.81
C LYS A 562 12.61 10.20 -12.84
N VAL A 563 11.30 10.41 -12.68
CA VAL A 563 10.28 9.79 -13.54
C VAL A 563 9.99 10.67 -14.76
N THR A 564 10.53 10.27 -15.91
CA THR A 564 10.17 10.83 -17.21
C THR A 564 9.42 9.79 -18.05
N SER A 565 8.95 10.18 -19.25
CA SER A 565 8.29 9.26 -20.17
C SER A 565 9.19 8.09 -20.59
N GLU A 566 10.51 8.26 -20.58
CA GLU A 566 11.48 7.23 -20.96
C GLU A 566 11.57 6.09 -19.92
N GLN A 567 11.30 6.38 -18.65
CA GLN A 567 11.35 5.39 -17.57
C GLN A 567 10.06 4.58 -17.44
N PHE A 568 9.01 4.87 -18.23
CA PHE A 568 7.73 4.17 -18.14
C PHE A 568 7.92 2.65 -18.26
N GLU A 569 8.59 2.19 -19.32
CA GLU A 569 8.78 0.76 -19.58
C GLU A 569 9.59 0.09 -18.47
N ALA A 570 10.63 0.74 -17.97
CA ALA A 570 11.47 0.21 -16.90
C ALA A 570 10.70 0.08 -15.57
N ILE A 571 9.89 1.09 -15.21
CA ILE A 571 9.01 1.04 -14.03
C ILE A 571 7.92 -0.03 -14.22
N GLN A 572 7.36 -0.18 -15.42
CA GLN A 572 6.37 -1.21 -15.73
C GLN A 572 6.98 -2.61 -15.60
N ASN A 573 8.20 -2.81 -16.10
CA ASN A 573 8.95 -4.06 -16.00
C ASN A 573 9.29 -4.41 -14.54
N LYS A 574 9.75 -3.43 -13.77
CA LYS A 574 10.00 -3.58 -12.34
C LYS A 574 8.72 -3.94 -11.58
N THR A 575 7.60 -3.28 -11.91
CA THR A 575 6.29 -3.56 -11.34
C THR A 575 5.82 -4.98 -11.66
N TYR A 576 6.02 -5.45 -12.90
CA TYR A 576 5.72 -6.83 -13.28
C TYR A 576 6.53 -7.84 -12.45
N ALA A 577 7.80 -7.55 -12.17
CA ALA A 577 8.62 -8.39 -11.30
C ALA A 577 8.11 -8.45 -9.87
N GLU A 578 7.80 -7.30 -9.28
CA GLU A 578 7.23 -7.21 -7.91
C GLU A 578 5.91 -7.97 -7.81
N ILE A 579 4.95 -7.72 -8.71
CA ILE A 579 3.65 -8.39 -8.65
C ILE A 579 3.75 -9.89 -8.92
N SER A 580 4.69 -10.31 -9.78
CA SER A 580 4.96 -11.74 -10.01
C SER A 580 5.42 -12.44 -8.74
N GLU A 581 6.25 -11.81 -7.91
CA GLU A 581 6.69 -12.36 -6.63
C GLU A 581 5.54 -12.45 -5.61
N LEU A 582 4.69 -11.42 -5.55
CA LEU A 582 3.49 -11.41 -4.69
C LEU A 582 2.49 -12.50 -5.11
N LEU A 583 2.18 -12.61 -6.41
CA LEU A 583 1.26 -13.61 -6.95
C LEU A 583 1.80 -15.03 -6.77
N LEU A 584 3.08 -15.26 -7.06
CA LEU A 584 3.72 -16.56 -6.84
C LEU A 584 3.65 -16.96 -5.36
N THR A 585 3.67 -15.98 -4.46
CA THR A 585 3.56 -16.23 -3.03
C THR A 585 2.21 -16.85 -2.65
N ILE A 586 1.13 -16.44 -3.32
CA ILE A 586 -0.21 -16.98 -3.15
C ILE A 586 -0.57 -18.06 -4.19
N ASN A 587 0.44 -18.64 -4.85
CA ASN A 587 0.32 -19.70 -5.85
C ASN A 587 -0.50 -19.31 -7.10
N ILE A 588 -0.47 -18.03 -7.47
CA ILE A 588 -0.99 -17.53 -8.75
C ILE A 588 0.19 -17.35 -9.71
N ASP A 589 0.07 -17.92 -10.89
CA ASP A 589 1.12 -17.81 -11.92
C ASP A 589 1.16 -16.40 -12.53
N LYS A 590 2.36 -15.91 -12.86
CA LYS A 590 2.58 -14.59 -13.46
C LYS A 590 1.89 -14.42 -14.82
N SER A 591 1.62 -15.50 -15.54
CA SER A 591 0.85 -15.48 -16.80
C SER A 591 -0.58 -14.96 -16.64
N HIS A 592 -1.09 -14.88 -15.41
CA HIS A 592 -2.38 -14.26 -15.15
C HIS A 592 -2.37 -12.73 -15.24
N VAL A 593 -1.19 -12.07 -15.28
CA VAL A 593 -1.09 -10.61 -15.42
C VAL A 593 -1.32 -10.22 -16.89
N GLU A 594 -2.42 -9.52 -17.15
CA GLU A 594 -2.83 -9.12 -18.50
C GLU A 594 -2.35 -7.72 -18.88
N ASN A 595 -2.33 -6.79 -17.92
CA ASN A 595 -1.93 -5.41 -18.17
C ASN A 595 -1.45 -4.73 -16.89
N ILE A 596 -0.58 -3.73 -17.03
CA ILE A 596 -0.12 -2.87 -15.93
C ILE A 596 -0.25 -1.41 -16.38
N LYS A 597 -1.22 -0.70 -15.79
CA LYS A 597 -1.41 0.75 -15.98
C LYS A 597 -0.62 1.50 -14.91
N LEU A 598 0.17 2.49 -15.31
CA LEU A 598 0.93 3.34 -14.38
C LEU A 598 0.37 4.77 -14.34
N TRP A 599 0.26 5.31 -13.13
CA TRP A 599 -0.13 6.69 -12.85
C TRP A 599 1.02 7.38 -12.16
N PHE A 600 1.44 8.54 -12.66
CA PHE A 600 2.54 9.30 -12.06
C PHE A 600 2.09 10.69 -11.67
N TRP A 601 2.08 10.98 -10.39
CA TRP A 601 1.68 12.25 -9.81
C TRP A 601 2.92 13.02 -9.36
N ASP A 602 3.31 14.00 -10.16
CA ASP A 602 4.44 14.92 -9.90
C ASP A 602 4.14 15.80 -8.68
N LYS A 603 5.08 15.84 -7.72
CA LYS A 603 5.04 16.70 -6.51
C LYS A 603 3.68 16.73 -5.83
N SER A 604 3.11 15.54 -5.67
CA SER A 604 1.69 15.38 -5.44
C SER A 604 1.31 15.28 -3.96
N LEU A 605 2.22 14.79 -3.12
CA LEU A 605 2.00 14.69 -1.67
C LEU A 605 2.90 15.68 -0.94
N VAL A 606 2.31 16.48 -0.05
CA VAL A 606 3.06 17.30 0.87
C VAL A 606 3.71 16.43 1.94
N VAL A 607 4.97 16.74 2.26
CA VAL A 607 5.77 16.02 3.26
C VAL A 607 6.24 17.00 4.32
N SER A 608 5.79 16.78 5.56
CA SER A 608 6.25 17.57 6.71
C SER A 608 7.56 17.04 7.27
N THR A 609 8.62 17.84 7.16
CA THR A 609 9.92 17.54 7.76
C THR A 609 10.06 18.22 9.12
N LYS A 610 11.01 17.73 9.93
CA LYS A 610 11.30 18.29 11.25
C LYS A 610 11.55 19.80 11.21
N GLY A 611 10.92 20.53 12.13
CA GLY A 611 11.05 21.97 12.32
C GLY A 611 10.07 22.83 11.51
N GLN A 612 9.33 22.26 10.54
CA GLN A 612 8.41 23.05 9.72
C GLN A 612 7.18 23.56 10.50
N LEU A 613 6.68 22.78 11.46
CA LEU A 613 5.53 23.20 12.27
C LEU A 613 5.98 24.26 13.29
N LYS A 614 7.12 24.04 13.94
CA LYS A 614 7.70 24.99 14.91
C LYS A 614 7.98 26.37 14.28
N ASN A 615 8.44 26.38 13.03
CA ASN A 615 8.75 27.61 12.29
C ASN A 615 7.54 28.19 11.55
N ASP A 616 6.33 27.67 11.81
CA ASP A 616 5.07 28.14 11.21
C ASP A 616 5.10 28.20 9.68
N ILE A 617 5.83 27.28 9.03
CA ILE A 617 6.00 27.28 7.57
C ILE A 617 4.65 27.19 6.86
N PHE A 618 3.80 26.24 7.27
CA PHE A 618 2.47 26.05 6.67
C PHE A 618 1.51 27.22 6.97
N VAL A 619 1.60 27.81 8.16
CA VAL A 619 0.78 28.95 8.57
C VAL A 619 1.13 30.19 7.73
N ASN A 620 2.42 30.50 7.64
CA ASN A 620 2.92 31.63 6.86
C ASN A 620 2.66 31.46 5.36
N ALA A 621 2.86 30.24 4.82
CA ALA A 621 2.58 29.93 3.43
C ALA A 621 1.08 30.05 3.07
N SER A 622 0.19 29.90 4.05
CA SER A 622 -1.27 29.83 3.85
C SER A 622 -2.03 31.08 4.29
N LYS A 623 -1.31 32.11 4.75
CA LYS A 623 -1.93 33.37 5.12
C LYS A 623 -2.73 33.93 3.94
N SER A 624 -3.98 34.33 4.19
CA SER A 624 -4.79 34.97 3.15
C SER A 624 -4.11 36.26 2.67
N HIS A 625 -4.11 36.48 1.37
CA HIS A 625 -3.55 37.66 0.72
C HIS A 625 -4.65 38.38 -0.04
N LYS A 626 -5.10 39.52 0.50
CA LYS A 626 -6.25 40.27 -0.02
C LYS A 626 -7.49 39.34 -0.13
N LEU A 627 -8.07 39.20 -1.32
CA LEU A 627 -9.24 38.35 -1.59
C LEU A 627 -8.87 36.88 -1.89
N ILE A 628 -7.59 36.50 -1.72
CA ILE A 628 -7.08 35.16 -2.03
C ILE A 628 -6.86 34.38 -0.73
N SER A 629 -7.51 33.23 -0.61
CA SER A 629 -7.33 32.28 0.50
C SER A 629 -6.77 30.95 -0.01
N PHE A 630 -5.93 30.28 0.79
CA PHE A 630 -5.21 29.07 0.37
C PHE A 630 -5.77 27.82 1.05
N ALA A 631 -6.35 26.91 0.26
CA ALA A 631 -7.08 25.75 0.74
C ALA A 631 -6.57 24.47 0.06
N ASN A 632 -5.39 24.00 0.42
CA ASN A 632 -4.89 22.70 -0.05
C ASN A 632 -4.25 21.93 1.10
N GLN A 633 -3.93 20.65 0.93
CA GLN A 633 -3.28 19.81 1.95
C GLN A 633 -1.94 20.42 2.43
N ASP A 634 -1.24 21.17 1.57
CA ASP A 634 -0.04 21.93 1.92
C ASP A 634 -0.33 23.21 2.74
N SER A 635 -1.61 23.51 3.02
CA SER A 635 -2.01 24.44 4.09
C SER A 635 -1.98 23.81 5.48
N ILE A 636 -2.04 22.48 5.56
CA ILE A 636 -2.04 21.72 6.81
C ILE A 636 -0.68 21.05 7.05
N GLY A 637 -0.03 20.59 5.98
CA GLY A 637 1.28 19.96 6.02
C GLY A 637 1.28 18.43 5.97
N ILE A 638 0.13 17.78 5.82
CA ILE A 638 0.06 16.32 5.67
C ILE A 638 -0.69 15.91 4.40
N GLY A 639 -0.12 14.95 3.68
CA GLY A 639 -0.59 14.50 2.37
C GLY A 639 -1.71 13.46 2.43
N ASN A 640 -2.89 13.81 2.94
CA ASN A 640 -4.03 12.89 2.96
C ASN A 640 -5.36 13.59 2.61
N ILE A 641 -6.41 12.80 2.36
CA ILE A 641 -7.71 13.35 1.94
C ILE A 641 -8.40 14.11 3.06
N GLU A 642 -8.22 13.69 4.32
CA GLU A 642 -8.78 14.33 5.50
C GLU A 642 -8.31 15.79 5.60
N SER A 643 -7.02 16.03 5.34
CA SER A 643 -6.45 17.36 5.32
C SER A 643 -6.87 18.18 4.12
N ALA A 644 -6.99 17.58 2.94
CA ALA A 644 -7.55 18.28 1.78
C ALA A 644 -8.99 18.76 2.07
N ILE A 645 -9.86 17.88 2.58
CA ILE A 645 -11.25 18.23 2.96
C ILE A 645 -11.27 19.31 4.04
N SER A 646 -10.42 19.17 5.07
CA SER A 646 -10.35 20.12 6.18
C SER A 646 -9.90 21.51 5.72
N ALA A 647 -8.90 21.60 4.84
CA ALA A 647 -8.43 22.86 4.29
C ALA A 647 -9.53 23.55 3.45
N GLY A 648 -10.21 22.80 2.59
CA GLY A 648 -11.34 23.27 1.79
C GLY A 648 -12.49 23.81 2.64
N LYS A 649 -12.89 23.04 3.66
CA LYS A 649 -13.96 23.41 4.59
C LYS A 649 -13.64 24.67 5.38
N ALA A 650 -12.43 24.74 5.96
CA ALA A 650 -12.02 25.87 6.79
C ALA A 650 -12.03 27.21 6.01
N VAL A 651 -11.52 27.21 4.78
CA VAL A 651 -11.53 28.41 3.94
C VAL A 651 -12.94 28.76 3.45
N ALA A 652 -13.77 27.77 3.14
CA ALA A 652 -15.17 28.01 2.79
C ALA A 652 -15.94 28.71 3.94
N ASP A 653 -15.73 28.27 5.18
CA ASP A 653 -16.34 28.90 6.36
C ASP A 653 -15.87 30.35 6.54
N GLN A 654 -14.56 30.59 6.38
CA GLN A 654 -13.99 31.93 6.44
C GLN A 654 -14.63 32.87 5.40
N ILE A 655 -14.73 32.42 4.14
CA ILE A 655 -15.30 33.23 3.05
C ILE A 655 -16.80 33.45 3.26
N ARG A 656 -17.54 32.45 3.75
CA ARG A 656 -18.95 32.62 4.06
C ARG A 656 -19.17 33.74 5.07
N ILE A 657 -18.39 33.77 6.15
CA ILE A 657 -18.44 34.84 7.16
C ILE A 657 -18.15 36.21 6.53
N GLN A 658 -17.16 36.29 5.63
CA GLN A 658 -16.81 37.54 4.94
C GLN A 658 -17.93 38.03 4.01
N LEU A 659 -18.52 37.14 3.21
CA LEU A 659 -19.62 37.45 2.30
C LEU A 659 -20.89 37.86 3.05
N ASP A 660 -21.21 37.19 4.16
CA ASP A 660 -22.40 37.51 4.95
C ASP A 660 -22.23 38.86 5.69
N ARG A 661 -21.02 39.21 6.13
CA ARG A 661 -20.72 40.55 6.68
C ARG A 661 -20.89 41.65 5.63
N LYS A 662 -20.40 41.45 4.40
CA LYS A 662 -20.56 42.41 3.30
C LYS A 662 -22.01 42.65 2.89
N LYS A 663 -22.90 41.68 3.12
CA LYS A 663 -24.35 41.85 2.88
C LYS A 663 -25.06 42.63 3.99
N ALA A 664 -24.48 42.67 5.20
CA ALA A 664 -25.05 43.33 6.36
C ALA A 664 -24.57 44.77 6.54
N SER A 665 -23.42 45.11 5.96
CA SER A 665 -22.91 46.49 5.77
C SER A 665 -23.51 47.13 4.53
#